data_AF-A0A6A0H542-F1
#
_entry.id   AF-A0A6A0H542-F1
#
_cell.length_a   1.000
_cell.length_b   1.000
_cell.length_c   1.000
_cell.angle_alpha   90.00
_cell.angle_beta   90.00
_cell.angle_gamma   90.00
#
_symmetry.space_group_name_H-M   'P 1'
#
loop_
_entity.id
_entity.type
_entity.pdbx_description
1 polymer ?
#
loop_
_entity_poly.entity_id
_entity_poly.type
_entity_poly.pdbx_seq_one_letter_code
_entity_poly.pdbx_strand_id
1 'polypeptide(L)'
;MSLERQGRQLGDPLHDAVAGRICDFGVQDATTWCSWRPVSDEVLSRSSLPSQLTSWTLSMGANSLWVGGPRNDTSGDPRGGYAFHETSSQPGFDARMAVMESNAQEPTGASGKCLKFWYAIEGLSASELRVRVRNLQDTESMVIWQTRDTTRGDWKEGQVLYTFTDNHTLVLEGVPVEGVDPFNIFRGHIAVDDLGVREGQECIGLCSFEGGMCDWNNAATDDFDWKLGRGTQNPITGPPRDRNSGRSSLTGGAYVYIDSDFPRRPEDVARLESIEFQETDPTNPPCMRFYTFMSGRGVGSLRVLLQDVVTRRERVVWALARNQGARWLEAQLPLSSNTPFKIVFEGTVGTPRVGDIALDDITIVSGPCATLPTSASPPTSGDCTFEEGLCGWANPNVRQRLDDLDFIRIQSTENSFPSADHTTGKPNGHYMALESPEQKVEGDRAWLISPVMTGRRQVKCLSFWYLMFEPLTDELETKLGSLSAFIKREDASGAIILTPIWSLHNFQGLTWSFAQAPLRADGDFEVVLESVWGSAKSKGTLAVDDITIFDGNCPTVPDAAVVRAGDCTFTRGSCGWQNLTSDSNFYWNNASPSRRPVSMTDHTYGAQVGYIYFDVFNLNSRSQKLQLISPAIDPSADREPLCFTFWFSGFGSDGNTSLAVYQKQTDDGARINSIGSDIVQIWSHNIGLDALSGRWQFGQVPLLASTRFQLVVEGASFNGGYTLDDFKIYNGLCANIR
;
A
#
# COMPACT_ATOMS: atom_id res chain seq x y z
N MET A 1 -55.32 6.51 -21.78
CA MET A 1 -55.46 7.98 -21.81
C MET A 1 -54.66 8.52 -20.63
N SER A 2 -53.36 8.75 -20.81
CA SER A 2 -52.73 10.08 -21.08
C SER A 2 -52.89 11.02 -19.87
N LEU A 3 -52.05 11.01 -18.84
CA LEU A 3 -50.67 11.56 -18.69
C LEU A 3 -50.55 13.06 -19.04
N GLU A 4 -50.51 13.89 -18.00
CA GLU A 4 -50.19 15.33 -18.03
C GLU A 4 -48.67 15.56 -17.97
N ARG A 5 -48.20 16.48 -18.81
CA ARG A 5 -46.83 17.02 -18.83
C ARG A 5 -46.78 18.28 -17.94
N GLN A 6 -45.80 18.37 -17.06
CA GLN A 6 -45.28 19.66 -16.59
C GLN A 6 -43.84 19.82 -17.07
N GLY A 7 -43.60 20.86 -17.87
CA GLY A 7 -42.30 21.21 -18.42
C GLY A 7 -41.43 21.93 -17.40
N ARG A 8 -40.18 21.48 -17.27
CA ARG A 8 -39.08 22.21 -16.63
C ARG A 8 -38.56 23.24 -17.63
N GLN A 9 -38.61 24.53 -17.26
CA GLN A 9 -37.94 25.59 -18.02
C GLN A 9 -36.42 25.41 -17.94
N LEU A 10 -35.78 25.43 -19.11
CA LEU A 10 -34.33 25.57 -19.29
C LEU A 10 -33.94 27.00 -18.90
N GLY A 11 -32.99 27.15 -17.97
CA GLY A 11 -32.35 28.41 -17.64
C GLY A 11 -31.17 28.72 -18.58
N ASP A 12 -31.01 29.99 -18.89
CA ASP A 12 -30.02 30.62 -19.78
C ASP A 12 -28.54 30.36 -19.37
N PRO A 13 -27.58 30.18 -20.30
CA PRO A 13 -26.19 29.82 -19.99
C PRO A 13 -25.23 31.02 -19.80
N LEU A 14 -25.72 32.15 -19.27
CA LEU A 14 -24.93 33.39 -19.15
C LEU A 14 -25.20 34.11 -17.83
N HIS A 15 -24.94 33.45 -16.68
CA HIS A 15 -24.71 34.11 -15.38
C HIS A 15 -24.23 33.12 -14.29
N ASP A 16 -23.04 32.52 -14.45
CA ASP A 16 -22.48 31.59 -13.46
C ASP A 16 -21.23 32.16 -12.77
N ALA A 17 -21.46 33.01 -11.77
CA ALA A 17 -20.44 33.42 -10.80
C ALA A 17 -21.07 33.40 -9.39
N VAL A 18 -21.19 32.21 -8.81
CA VAL A 18 -21.53 32.03 -7.39
C VAL A 18 -20.41 31.21 -6.75
N ALA A 19 -19.71 31.82 -5.79
CA ALA A 19 -18.76 31.14 -4.92
C ALA A 19 -19.48 30.02 -4.15
N GLY A 20 -18.92 28.81 -4.16
CA GLY A 20 -19.43 27.68 -3.38
C GLY A 20 -20.04 26.52 -4.16
N ARG A 21 -20.01 26.51 -5.50
CA ARG A 21 -20.40 25.34 -6.29
C ARG A 21 -19.17 24.48 -6.59
N ILE A 22 -19.26 23.17 -6.31
CA ILE A 22 -18.26 22.15 -6.68
C ILE A 22 -18.15 22.12 -8.21
N CYS A 23 -16.93 22.08 -8.73
CA CYS A 23 -16.69 21.83 -10.14
C CYS A 23 -16.53 20.33 -10.37
N ASP A 24 -17.60 19.72 -10.87
CA ASP A 24 -17.73 18.31 -11.29
C ASP A 24 -17.35 18.10 -12.76
N PHE A 25 -16.80 19.14 -13.40
CA PHE A 25 -16.43 19.17 -14.82
C PHE A 25 -17.55 18.81 -15.83
N GLY A 26 -18.81 18.73 -15.39
CA GLY A 26 -19.99 18.45 -16.22
C GLY A 26 -20.17 16.99 -16.62
N VAL A 27 -21.03 16.75 -17.62
CA VAL A 27 -21.41 15.40 -18.09
C VAL A 27 -21.54 15.41 -19.61
N GLN A 28 -21.09 14.34 -20.28
CA GLN A 28 -21.28 14.09 -21.71
C GLN A 28 -20.86 15.27 -22.62
N ASP A 29 -21.78 15.87 -23.36
CA ASP A 29 -21.52 16.94 -24.35
C ASP A 29 -21.41 18.34 -23.70
N ALA A 30 -21.50 18.42 -22.38
CA ALA A 30 -21.52 19.66 -21.61
C ALA A 30 -20.34 19.77 -20.61
N THR A 31 -19.20 19.12 -20.90
CA THR A 31 -18.00 19.26 -20.06
C THR A 31 -17.52 20.71 -20.00
N THR A 32 -17.13 21.18 -18.83
CA THR A 32 -16.74 22.58 -18.60
C THR A 32 -15.56 22.67 -17.64
N TRP A 33 -14.73 23.70 -17.81
CA TRP A 33 -13.66 24.01 -16.87
C TRP A 33 -14.16 24.76 -15.62
N CYS A 34 -15.46 25.08 -15.54
CA CYS A 34 -16.04 25.87 -14.46
C CYS A 34 -15.28 27.20 -14.25
N SER A 35 -14.77 27.42 -13.03
CA SER A 35 -13.92 28.54 -12.63
C SER A 35 -12.41 28.25 -12.73
N TRP A 36 -12.02 27.10 -13.28
CA TRP A 36 -10.63 26.71 -13.52
C TRP A 36 -10.25 26.96 -14.97
N ARG A 37 -8.95 27.13 -15.24
CA ARG A 37 -8.43 27.34 -16.60
C ARG A 37 -7.08 26.65 -16.74
N PRO A 38 -6.90 25.75 -17.72
CA PRO A 38 -5.58 25.22 -18.01
C PRO A 38 -4.67 26.33 -18.54
N VAL A 39 -3.41 26.31 -18.13
CA VAL A 39 -2.38 27.25 -18.61
C VAL A 39 -1.77 26.66 -19.89
N SER A 40 -1.88 27.38 -21.02
CA SER A 40 -1.26 26.98 -22.28
C SER A 40 0.03 27.76 -22.55
N ASP A 41 0.90 27.19 -23.39
CA ASP A 41 2.19 27.77 -23.80
C ASP A 41 2.07 29.23 -24.33
N GLU A 42 0.92 29.62 -24.91
CA GLU A 42 0.70 30.97 -25.46
C GLU A 42 0.57 32.06 -24.38
N VAL A 43 0.10 31.72 -23.18
CA VAL A 43 -0.13 32.67 -22.07
C VAL A 43 1.16 33.02 -21.32
N LEU A 44 2.18 32.16 -21.44
CA LEU A 44 3.42 32.21 -20.67
C LEU A 44 4.41 33.31 -21.10
N SER A 45 4.15 34.04 -22.18
CA SER A 45 4.98 35.20 -22.58
C SER A 45 4.96 36.37 -21.58
N ARG A 46 4.11 36.31 -20.53
CA ARG A 46 3.97 37.33 -19.49
C ARG A 46 4.15 36.84 -18.04
N SER A 47 4.37 35.55 -17.81
CA SER A 47 4.48 34.96 -16.46
C SER A 47 5.85 34.31 -16.22
N SER A 48 6.40 34.42 -15.01
CA SER A 48 7.68 33.83 -14.59
C SER A 48 7.67 32.31 -14.41
N LEU A 49 6.75 31.60 -15.08
CA LEU A 49 6.64 30.14 -15.02
C LEU A 49 7.61 29.49 -16.03
N PRO A 50 8.15 28.30 -15.76
CA PRO A 50 9.06 27.60 -16.66
C PRO A 50 8.44 27.40 -18.05
N SER A 51 9.22 27.57 -19.11
CA SER A 51 8.80 27.54 -20.51
C SER A 51 8.48 26.14 -21.07
N GLN A 52 7.91 25.24 -20.27
CA GLN A 52 7.69 23.83 -20.62
C GLN A 52 6.43 23.24 -19.94
N LEU A 53 5.26 23.84 -20.13
CA LEU A 53 4.00 23.34 -19.56
C LEU A 53 3.19 22.57 -20.62
N THR A 54 2.40 21.58 -20.18
CA THR A 54 1.28 21.05 -20.96
C THR A 54 -0.05 21.45 -20.34
N SER A 55 -1.13 21.34 -21.10
CA SER A 55 -2.47 21.67 -20.63
C SER A 55 -3.12 20.44 -20.04
N TRP A 56 -3.80 20.61 -18.90
CA TRP A 56 -4.84 19.66 -18.48
C TRP A 56 -5.88 19.49 -19.59
N THR A 57 -6.49 18.32 -19.64
CA THR A 57 -7.54 17.97 -20.62
C THR A 57 -8.81 17.53 -19.90
N LEU A 58 -9.98 17.92 -20.41
CA LEU A 58 -11.25 17.36 -19.96
C LEU A 58 -11.50 16.03 -20.64
N SER A 59 -11.98 15.05 -19.88
CA SER A 59 -12.41 13.75 -20.41
C SER A 59 -13.55 13.18 -19.57
N MET A 60 -13.96 11.98 -19.93
CA MET A 60 -14.97 11.20 -19.25
C MET A 60 -14.58 9.73 -19.30
N GLY A 61 -15.13 8.96 -18.36
CA GLY A 61 -14.86 7.53 -18.24
C GLY A 61 -15.10 6.73 -19.53
N ALA A 62 -16.16 7.06 -20.27
CA ALA A 62 -16.53 6.42 -21.54
C ALA A 62 -15.47 6.61 -22.64
N ASN A 63 -14.65 7.66 -22.54
CA ASN A 63 -13.58 7.98 -23.48
C ASN A 63 -12.19 7.56 -22.97
N SER A 64 -12.09 7.03 -21.74
CA SER A 64 -10.82 6.64 -21.09
C SER A 64 -9.99 5.68 -21.94
N LEU A 65 -10.63 4.76 -22.68
CA LEU A 65 -9.94 3.82 -23.57
C LEU A 65 -9.27 4.49 -24.78
N TRP A 66 -9.68 5.70 -25.15
CA TRP A 66 -9.20 6.41 -26.34
C TRP A 66 -8.26 7.56 -26.01
N VAL A 67 -8.52 8.27 -24.91
CA VAL A 67 -7.82 9.50 -24.53
C VAL A 67 -6.96 9.33 -23.28
N GLY A 68 -7.22 8.28 -22.48
CA GLY A 68 -6.61 8.06 -21.17
C GLY A 68 -7.45 8.56 -20.00
N GLY A 69 -6.93 8.40 -18.79
CA GLY A 69 -7.59 8.78 -17.53
C GLY A 69 -8.44 7.66 -16.90
N PRO A 70 -9.10 7.96 -15.76
CA PRO A 70 -9.95 7.00 -15.03
C PRO A 70 -11.16 6.51 -15.84
N ARG A 71 -11.63 5.29 -15.57
CA ARG A 71 -12.76 4.70 -16.31
C ARG A 71 -14.13 5.26 -15.96
N ASN A 72 -14.24 5.94 -14.82
CA ASN A 72 -15.44 6.62 -14.33
C ASN A 72 -15.00 7.90 -13.61
N ASP A 73 -15.92 8.84 -13.42
CA ASP A 73 -15.76 9.98 -12.50
C ASP A 73 -15.93 9.54 -11.03
N THR A 74 -15.94 10.51 -10.11
CA THR A 74 -16.16 10.27 -8.67
C THR A 74 -17.56 9.75 -8.34
N SER A 75 -18.57 10.05 -9.16
CA SER A 75 -19.93 9.54 -8.98
C SER A 75 -20.09 8.07 -9.41
N GLY A 76 -19.11 7.53 -10.11
CA GLY A 76 -19.14 6.21 -10.71
C GLY A 76 -19.91 6.16 -12.05
N ASP A 77 -20.32 7.30 -12.60
CA ASP A 77 -20.93 7.39 -13.94
C ASP A 77 -19.80 7.47 -14.99
N PRO A 78 -19.71 6.53 -15.94
CA PRO A 78 -18.73 6.63 -17.03
C PRO A 78 -18.92 7.88 -17.89
N ARG A 79 -20.05 8.59 -17.80
CA ARG A 79 -20.31 9.83 -18.55
C ARG A 79 -20.02 11.10 -17.75
N GLY A 80 -19.67 10.98 -16.48
CA GLY A 80 -19.22 12.11 -15.68
C GLY A 80 -17.88 12.63 -16.18
N GLY A 81 -17.74 13.96 -16.15
CA GLY A 81 -16.55 14.67 -16.56
C GLY A 81 -15.49 14.68 -15.48
N TYR A 82 -14.23 14.80 -15.87
CA TYR A 82 -13.11 15.10 -14.98
C TYR A 82 -12.00 15.80 -15.77
N ALA A 83 -11.07 16.45 -15.06
CA ALA A 83 -9.84 16.95 -15.65
C ALA A 83 -8.71 15.94 -15.43
N PHE A 84 -7.94 15.63 -16.46
CA PHE A 84 -6.77 14.77 -16.34
C PHE A 84 -5.59 15.22 -17.19
N HIS A 85 -4.41 14.75 -16.80
CA HIS A 85 -3.14 14.88 -17.49
C HIS A 85 -2.64 13.50 -17.91
N GLU A 86 -2.49 13.30 -19.22
CA GLU A 86 -1.94 12.09 -19.83
C GLU A 86 -0.40 12.12 -19.80
N THR A 87 0.20 11.37 -18.87
CA THR A 87 1.66 11.35 -18.66
C THR A 87 2.36 10.35 -19.59
N SER A 88 1.62 9.47 -20.27
CA SER A 88 2.13 8.41 -21.14
C SER A 88 2.75 8.89 -22.46
N SER A 89 2.30 10.06 -22.95
CA SER A 89 2.53 10.47 -24.34
C SER A 89 3.82 11.26 -24.59
N GLN A 90 4.68 11.42 -23.57
CA GLN A 90 5.82 12.34 -23.62
C GLN A 90 7.17 11.64 -23.43
N PRO A 91 7.75 11.04 -24.49
CA PRO A 91 9.11 10.51 -24.43
C PRO A 91 10.14 11.66 -24.52
N GLY A 92 10.93 11.90 -23.46
CA GLY A 92 12.14 12.73 -23.55
C GLY A 92 12.55 13.52 -22.30
N PHE A 93 13.69 14.22 -22.39
CA PHE A 93 14.30 15.09 -21.35
C PHE A 93 13.45 16.31 -20.94
N ASP A 94 12.30 16.54 -21.59
CA ASP A 94 11.35 17.63 -21.34
C ASP A 94 9.99 17.03 -20.89
N ALA A 95 9.94 16.38 -19.72
CA ALA A 95 8.68 15.91 -19.14
C ALA A 95 7.87 17.15 -18.71
N ARG A 96 6.82 17.49 -19.47
CA ARG A 96 6.09 18.75 -19.27
C ARG A 96 4.97 18.59 -18.27
N MET A 97 5.13 19.21 -17.11
CA MET A 97 4.09 19.36 -16.09
C MET A 97 2.80 19.98 -16.64
N ALA A 98 1.64 19.46 -16.24
CA ALA A 98 0.36 20.09 -16.54
C ALA A 98 -0.08 21.06 -15.46
N VAL A 99 -0.50 22.26 -15.84
CA VAL A 99 -0.87 23.32 -14.90
C VAL A 99 -2.26 23.87 -15.21
N MET A 100 -3.09 24.01 -14.19
CA MET A 100 -4.34 24.76 -14.27
C MET A 100 -4.54 25.66 -13.06
N GLU A 101 -5.20 26.79 -13.28
CA GLU A 101 -5.35 27.85 -12.30
C GLU A 101 -6.84 28.13 -12.05
N SER A 102 -7.18 28.43 -10.80
CA SER A 102 -8.50 28.95 -10.46
C SER A 102 -8.63 30.40 -10.94
N ASN A 103 -9.87 30.90 -11.01
CA ASN A 103 -10.13 32.34 -10.99
C ASN A 103 -9.46 33.00 -9.77
N ALA A 104 -9.20 34.30 -9.87
CA ALA A 104 -8.67 35.10 -8.77
C ALA A 104 -9.55 34.96 -7.51
N GLN A 105 -8.89 34.69 -6.40
CA GLN A 105 -9.47 34.59 -5.07
C GLN A 105 -9.11 35.85 -4.28
N GLU A 106 -10.07 36.33 -3.49
CA GLU A 106 -9.84 37.40 -2.53
C GLU A 106 -9.05 36.87 -1.31
N PRO A 107 -8.47 37.76 -0.49
CA PRO A 107 -7.80 37.38 0.75
C PRO A 107 -8.70 36.49 1.61
N THR A 108 -8.14 35.41 2.16
CA THR A 108 -8.95 34.39 2.86
C THR A 108 -9.45 34.85 4.22
N GLY A 109 -8.85 35.91 4.77
CA GLY A 109 -9.01 36.29 6.17
C GLY A 109 -8.40 35.24 7.13
N ALA A 110 -8.63 35.47 8.43
CA ALA A 110 -8.08 34.65 9.50
C ALA A 110 -8.61 33.20 9.46
N SER A 111 -9.91 33.00 9.24
CA SER A 111 -10.52 31.66 9.22
C SER A 111 -10.07 30.78 8.06
N GLY A 112 -9.39 31.34 7.05
CA GLY A 112 -8.91 30.59 5.89
C GLY A 112 -10.01 30.11 4.96
N LYS A 113 -9.59 29.39 3.91
CA LYS A 113 -10.45 28.67 2.97
C LYS A 113 -10.07 27.20 2.95
N CYS A 114 -11.07 26.36 2.73
CA CYS A 114 -10.94 24.92 2.63
C CYS A 114 -11.08 24.51 1.15
N LEU A 115 -10.01 24.04 0.53
CA LEU A 115 -10.09 23.40 -0.78
C LEU A 115 -10.34 21.90 -0.58
N LYS A 116 -11.41 21.38 -1.17
CA LYS A 116 -11.72 19.94 -1.26
C LYS A 116 -11.78 19.52 -2.72
N PHE A 117 -11.29 18.33 -3.00
CA PHE A 117 -11.23 17.79 -4.35
C PHE A 117 -11.02 16.28 -4.31
N TRP A 118 -11.30 15.63 -5.42
CA TRP A 118 -10.94 14.24 -5.64
C TRP A 118 -9.79 14.14 -6.62
N TYR A 119 -8.96 13.12 -6.45
CA TYR A 119 -7.85 12.85 -7.35
C TYR A 119 -7.65 11.37 -7.58
N ALA A 120 -7.09 11.02 -8.74
CA ALA A 120 -6.64 9.69 -9.07
C ALA A 120 -5.27 9.77 -9.76
N ILE A 121 -4.34 8.93 -9.33
CA ILE A 121 -2.99 8.82 -9.88
C ILE A 121 -2.77 7.36 -10.24
N GLU A 122 -2.45 7.08 -11.51
CA GLU A 122 -2.19 5.72 -11.98
C GLU A 122 -1.01 5.71 -12.94
N GLY A 123 -0.24 4.62 -12.92
CA GLY A 123 0.81 4.35 -13.90
C GLY A 123 2.20 4.84 -13.52
N LEU A 124 3.18 4.45 -14.34
CA LEU A 124 4.62 4.60 -14.09
C LEU A 124 5.17 5.97 -14.51
N SER A 125 4.44 6.70 -15.35
CA SER A 125 4.84 8.04 -15.81
C SER A 125 4.27 9.18 -14.96
N ALA A 126 3.42 8.89 -13.98
CA ALA A 126 2.87 9.87 -13.05
C ALA A 126 3.73 9.95 -11.78
N SER A 127 4.19 11.16 -11.42
CA SER A 127 5.11 11.37 -10.28
C SER A 127 4.39 11.93 -9.06
N GLU A 128 3.77 13.11 -9.19
CA GLU A 128 3.09 13.77 -8.06
C GLU A 128 1.96 14.70 -8.52
N LEU A 129 0.96 14.87 -7.66
CA LEU A 129 -0.04 15.93 -7.76
C LEU A 129 0.21 16.93 -6.65
N ARG A 130 0.28 18.23 -6.97
CA ARG A 130 0.43 19.28 -5.96
C ARG A 130 -0.48 20.48 -6.20
N VAL A 131 -0.89 21.09 -5.09
CA VAL A 131 -1.68 22.32 -5.04
C VAL A 131 -0.81 23.45 -4.51
N ARG A 132 -0.80 24.58 -5.21
CA ARG A 132 -0.05 25.77 -4.83
C ARG A 132 -0.97 26.98 -4.72
N VAL A 133 -0.62 27.89 -3.81
CA VAL A 133 -1.18 29.24 -3.76
C VAL A 133 -0.18 30.17 -4.41
N ARG A 134 -0.61 30.96 -5.40
CA ARG A 134 0.23 31.94 -6.08
C ARG A 134 -0.30 33.34 -5.89
N ASN A 135 0.56 34.26 -5.46
CA ASN A 135 0.24 35.67 -5.33
C ASN A 135 0.07 36.33 -6.70
N LEU A 136 -0.99 37.14 -6.86
CA LEU A 136 -1.22 37.90 -8.09
C LEU A 136 -0.33 39.14 -8.21
N GLN A 137 0.33 39.57 -7.14
CA GLN A 137 1.12 40.81 -7.11
C GLN A 137 2.62 40.61 -7.38
N ASP A 138 3.24 39.54 -6.88
CA ASP A 138 4.70 39.39 -6.85
C ASP A 138 5.22 38.02 -7.31
N THR A 139 4.38 37.23 -7.97
CA THR A 139 4.66 35.88 -8.51
C THR A 139 5.17 34.85 -7.49
N GLU A 140 5.20 35.15 -6.19
CA GLU A 140 5.50 34.16 -5.16
C GLU A 140 4.46 33.03 -5.18
N SER A 141 4.92 31.79 -4.98
CA SER A 141 4.04 30.61 -4.90
C SER A 141 4.49 29.64 -3.81
N MET A 142 3.51 29.11 -3.07
CA MET A 142 3.73 28.15 -1.98
C MET A 142 2.95 26.86 -2.25
N VAL A 143 3.57 25.70 -2.01
CA VAL A 143 2.87 24.40 -2.04
C VAL A 143 2.09 24.25 -0.74
N ILE A 144 0.77 24.06 -0.83
CA ILE A 144 -0.11 23.88 0.33
C ILE A 144 -0.55 22.43 0.51
N TRP A 145 -0.49 21.63 -0.55
CA TRP A 145 -0.84 20.21 -0.51
C TRP A 145 -0.08 19.48 -1.61
N GLN A 146 0.33 18.24 -1.34
CA GLN A 146 0.96 17.37 -2.34
C GLN A 146 0.78 15.89 -1.98
N THR A 147 0.75 15.04 -2.99
CA THR A 147 0.81 13.59 -2.86
C THR A 147 1.65 12.97 -3.98
N ARG A 148 2.34 11.88 -3.66
CA ARG A 148 3.21 11.11 -4.57
C ARG A 148 2.71 9.69 -4.77
N ASP A 149 1.96 9.18 -3.79
CA ASP A 149 1.48 7.82 -3.77
C ASP A 149 0.48 7.61 -4.90
N THR A 150 0.69 6.54 -5.67
CA THR A 150 -0.29 6.08 -6.66
C THR A 150 -1.60 5.73 -5.95
N THR A 151 -2.72 6.15 -6.53
CA THR A 151 -4.03 5.71 -6.07
C THR A 151 -4.46 4.42 -6.77
N ARG A 152 -3.62 3.87 -7.66
CA ARG A 152 -3.95 2.73 -8.54
C ARG A 152 -5.20 2.99 -9.38
N GLY A 153 -5.42 4.25 -9.74
CA GLY A 153 -6.60 4.70 -10.49
C GLY A 153 -7.86 4.87 -9.64
N ASP A 154 -7.84 4.51 -8.35
CA ASP A 154 -8.97 4.77 -7.45
C ASP A 154 -9.08 6.26 -7.13
N TRP A 155 -10.30 6.77 -7.06
CA TRP A 155 -10.56 8.13 -6.62
C TRP A 155 -10.34 8.25 -5.10
N LYS A 156 -9.53 9.23 -4.70
CA LYS A 156 -9.26 9.59 -3.29
C LYS A 156 -9.61 11.05 -3.04
N GLU A 157 -10.16 11.33 -1.86
CA GLU A 157 -10.44 12.70 -1.44
C GLU A 157 -9.17 13.38 -0.91
N GLY A 158 -8.92 14.59 -1.38
CA GLY A 158 -7.90 15.53 -0.92
C GLY A 158 -8.56 16.77 -0.31
N GLN A 159 -7.99 17.24 0.80
CA GLN A 159 -8.44 18.47 1.46
C GLN A 159 -7.25 19.27 1.99
N VAL A 160 -7.35 20.59 1.91
CA VAL A 160 -6.35 21.50 2.45
C VAL A 160 -6.99 22.78 2.96
N LEU A 161 -6.69 23.11 4.22
CA LEU A 161 -6.96 24.41 4.81
C LEU A 161 -5.78 25.31 4.48
N TYR A 162 -6.06 26.49 3.93
CA TYR A 162 -5.02 27.47 3.67
C TYR A 162 -5.49 28.88 4.01
N THR A 163 -4.53 29.72 4.38
CA THR A 163 -4.75 31.15 4.61
C THR A 163 -3.80 31.96 3.75
N PHE A 164 -4.28 33.07 3.19
CA PHE A 164 -3.49 33.93 2.34
C PHE A 164 -3.97 35.39 2.45
N THR A 165 -3.03 36.33 2.61
CA THR A 165 -3.31 37.74 2.91
C THR A 165 -3.64 38.58 1.69
N ASP A 166 -3.20 38.14 0.52
CA ASP A 166 -3.30 38.89 -0.73
C ASP A 166 -4.23 38.21 -1.72
N ASN A 167 -4.59 38.93 -2.80
CA ASN A 167 -5.34 38.34 -3.90
C ASN A 167 -4.46 37.29 -4.58
N HIS A 168 -4.99 36.08 -4.76
CA HIS A 168 -4.21 34.92 -5.16
C HIS A 168 -4.97 34.02 -6.13
N THR A 169 -4.28 33.04 -6.69
CA THR A 169 -4.89 31.94 -7.46
C THR A 169 -4.43 30.62 -6.89
N LEU A 170 -5.31 29.62 -6.91
CA LEU A 170 -4.95 28.24 -6.66
C LEU A 170 -4.42 27.63 -7.96
N VAL A 171 -3.34 26.87 -7.87
CA VAL A 171 -2.65 26.25 -9.00
C VAL A 171 -2.57 24.75 -8.75
N LEU A 172 -3.12 23.96 -9.66
CA LEU A 172 -3.03 22.50 -9.66
C LEU A 172 -1.99 22.07 -10.68
N GLU A 173 -1.00 21.31 -10.20
CA GLU A 173 0.13 20.87 -11.00
C GLU A 173 0.21 19.34 -10.99
N GLY A 174 0.01 18.74 -12.17
CA GLY A 174 0.22 17.32 -12.43
C GLY A 174 1.63 17.10 -12.96
N VAL A 175 2.48 16.44 -12.17
CA VAL A 175 3.91 16.31 -12.44
C VAL A 175 4.19 14.90 -12.98
N PRO A 176 4.71 14.76 -14.20
CA PRO A 176 5.19 13.48 -14.71
C PRO A 176 6.55 13.10 -14.11
N VAL A 177 6.94 11.83 -14.20
CA VAL A 177 8.28 11.37 -13.83
C VAL A 177 9.31 11.99 -14.78
N GLU A 178 10.35 12.64 -14.24
CA GLU A 178 11.47 13.17 -15.01
C GLU A 178 12.47 12.05 -15.35
N GLY A 179 12.80 11.89 -16.63
CA GLY A 179 13.91 11.05 -17.07
C GLY A 179 13.55 9.96 -18.08
N VAL A 180 14.57 9.49 -18.79
CA VAL A 180 14.49 8.37 -19.73
C VAL A 180 14.93 7.12 -18.98
N ASP A 181 14.12 6.62 -18.05
CA ASP A 181 14.32 5.23 -17.63
C ASP A 181 13.80 4.36 -18.78
N PRO A 182 14.68 3.65 -19.53
CA PRO A 182 14.26 2.83 -20.66
C PRO A 182 13.36 1.66 -20.23
N PHE A 183 13.28 1.34 -18.94
CA PHE A 183 12.36 0.34 -18.42
C PHE A 183 10.98 0.94 -18.17
N ASN A 184 10.85 2.23 -17.85
CA ASN A 184 9.54 2.85 -17.63
C ASN A 184 8.71 2.84 -18.92
N ILE A 185 7.74 1.92 -18.97
CA ILE A 185 6.68 1.99 -19.97
C ILE A 185 5.89 3.25 -19.63
N PHE A 186 5.93 4.25 -20.50
CA PHE A 186 5.18 5.50 -20.36
C PHE A 186 3.68 5.22 -20.45
N ARG A 187 3.10 4.80 -19.34
CA ARG A 187 1.67 4.63 -19.13
C ARG A 187 1.32 5.24 -17.78
N GLY A 188 0.39 6.18 -17.77
CA GLY A 188 -0.13 6.74 -16.54
C GLY A 188 -0.84 8.06 -16.72
N HIS A 189 -1.63 8.44 -15.74
CA HIS A 189 -2.36 9.69 -15.73
C HIS A 189 -2.48 10.24 -14.30
N ILE A 190 -2.72 11.54 -14.24
CA ILE A 190 -3.12 12.25 -13.02
C ILE A 190 -4.46 12.91 -13.33
N ALA A 191 -5.49 12.59 -12.55
CA ALA A 191 -6.83 13.13 -12.73
C ALA A 191 -7.31 13.82 -11.45
N VAL A 192 -8.17 14.83 -11.61
CA VAL A 192 -8.87 15.50 -10.54
C VAL A 192 -10.33 15.74 -10.91
N ASP A 193 -11.17 15.76 -9.89
CA ASP A 193 -12.61 15.93 -10.00
C ASP A 193 -13.16 16.65 -8.75
N ASP A 194 -14.39 17.14 -8.82
CA ASP A 194 -15.13 17.69 -7.68
C ASP A 194 -14.39 18.79 -6.90
N LEU A 195 -13.78 19.74 -7.63
CA LEU A 195 -13.02 20.85 -7.06
C LEU A 195 -13.92 21.90 -6.41
N GLY A 196 -13.80 22.11 -5.10
CA GLY A 196 -14.59 23.10 -4.36
C GLY A 196 -13.77 23.87 -3.34
N VAL A 197 -13.86 25.21 -3.38
CA VAL A 197 -13.33 26.09 -2.33
C VAL A 197 -14.47 26.54 -1.43
N ARG A 198 -14.31 26.31 -0.13
CA ARG A 198 -15.30 26.57 0.92
C ARG A 198 -14.71 27.38 2.06
N GLU A 199 -15.54 27.76 3.04
CA GLU A 199 -15.04 28.41 4.25
C GLU A 199 -14.14 27.46 5.04
N GLY A 200 -13.08 27.99 5.68
CA GLY A 200 -12.09 27.18 6.37
C GLY A 200 -12.67 26.28 7.48
N GLN A 201 -13.78 26.69 8.11
CA GLN A 201 -14.50 25.90 9.12
C GLN A 201 -15.05 24.55 8.59
N GLU A 202 -15.11 24.35 7.27
CA GLU A 202 -15.53 23.07 6.67
C GLU A 202 -14.37 22.05 6.56
N CYS A 203 -13.13 22.47 6.78
CA CYS A 203 -11.95 21.60 6.84
C CYS A 203 -11.77 21.07 8.27
N ILE A 204 -12.60 20.10 8.63
CA ILE A 204 -12.66 19.54 9.98
C ILE A 204 -11.31 18.96 10.39
N GLY A 205 -10.79 19.42 11.54
CA GLY A 205 -9.57 18.88 12.14
C GLY A 205 -8.25 19.34 11.51
N LEU A 206 -8.30 20.15 10.46
CA LEU A 206 -7.12 20.78 9.86
C LEU A 206 -6.83 22.10 10.58
N CYS A 207 -5.56 22.45 10.76
CA CYS A 207 -5.21 23.75 11.32
C CYS A 207 -3.80 24.20 10.96
N SER A 208 -3.68 25.35 10.31
CA SER A 208 -2.42 26.09 10.10
C SER A 208 -2.17 27.13 11.20
N PHE A 209 -3.04 27.24 12.19
CA PHE A 209 -3.01 28.22 13.30
C PHE A 209 -3.04 29.71 12.92
N GLU A 210 -3.00 30.07 11.64
CA GLU A 210 -2.97 31.44 11.14
C GLU A 210 -4.14 32.30 11.65
N GLY A 211 -5.31 31.68 11.78
CA GLY A 211 -6.55 32.28 12.26
C GLY A 211 -6.88 32.11 13.73
N GLY A 212 -6.03 31.42 14.50
CA GLY A 212 -6.34 30.96 15.86
C GLY A 212 -6.33 29.44 15.97
N MET A 213 -7.04 28.88 16.95
CA MET A 213 -6.96 27.44 17.27
C MET A 213 -7.80 26.52 16.36
N CYS A 214 -8.50 27.05 15.35
CA CYS A 214 -9.39 26.27 14.48
C CYS A 214 -10.41 25.44 15.30
N ASP A 215 -10.48 24.13 15.04
CA ASP A 215 -11.30 23.14 15.78
C ASP A 215 -10.62 22.60 17.06
N TRP A 216 -9.44 23.11 17.41
CA TRP A 216 -8.66 22.64 18.55
C TRP A 216 -8.95 23.47 19.80
N ASN A 217 -9.03 22.79 20.94
CA ASN A 217 -9.38 23.39 22.21
C ASN A 217 -8.41 22.95 23.31
N ASN A 218 -7.99 23.88 24.16
CA ASN A 218 -7.27 23.51 25.38
C ASN A 218 -8.18 22.72 26.32
N ALA A 219 -7.63 21.67 26.93
CA ALA A 219 -8.35 20.92 27.95
C ALA A 219 -8.59 21.79 29.19
N ALA A 220 -9.70 21.57 29.89
CA ALA A 220 -10.04 22.37 31.07
C ALA A 220 -9.41 21.85 32.39
N THR A 221 -8.75 20.68 32.34
CA THR A 221 -8.34 19.92 33.53
C THR A 221 -6.86 19.61 33.60
N ASP A 222 -6.06 20.16 32.68
CA ASP A 222 -4.60 20.03 32.66
C ASP A 222 -3.92 21.13 33.50
N ASP A 223 -2.59 21.17 33.51
CA ASP A 223 -1.82 22.09 34.37
C ASP A 223 -1.63 23.48 33.75
N PHE A 224 -1.72 23.57 32.42
CA PHE A 224 -1.69 24.82 31.63
C PHE A 224 -2.04 24.62 30.16
N ASP A 225 -2.24 25.76 29.49
CA ASP A 225 -2.72 25.82 28.12
C ASP A 225 -1.60 25.99 27.07
N TRP A 226 -1.86 25.42 25.89
CA TRP A 226 -1.21 25.78 24.65
C TRP A 226 -1.57 27.20 24.22
N LYS A 227 -0.57 27.95 23.73
CA LYS A 227 -0.70 29.37 23.36
C LYS A 227 -0.43 29.59 21.88
N LEU A 228 -1.14 30.53 21.27
CA LEU A 228 -0.86 30.97 19.91
C LEU A 228 0.39 31.88 19.90
N GLY A 229 1.34 31.58 19.02
CA GLY A 229 2.56 32.36 18.77
C GLY A 229 2.63 32.85 17.33
N ARG A 230 3.21 34.04 17.11
CA ARG A 230 3.53 34.59 15.77
C ARG A 230 5.02 34.84 15.61
N GLY A 231 5.82 33.97 16.21
CA GLY A 231 7.25 34.15 16.45
C GLY A 231 7.59 34.11 17.94
N THR A 232 8.78 33.59 18.24
CA THR A 232 9.20 33.37 19.62
C THR A 232 9.66 34.67 20.31
N GLN A 233 9.33 34.81 21.60
CA GLN A 233 9.95 35.80 22.48
C GLN A 233 11.28 35.28 23.08
N ASN A 234 11.50 33.97 23.02
CA ASN A 234 12.71 33.29 23.46
C ASN A 234 13.42 32.64 22.24
N PRO A 235 14.33 33.36 21.56
CA PRO A 235 14.98 32.88 20.33
C PRO A 235 15.95 31.71 20.57
N ILE A 236 16.18 31.32 21.83
CA ILE A 236 17.05 30.19 22.18
C ILE A 236 16.29 28.86 22.05
N THR A 237 15.02 28.84 22.44
CA THR A 237 14.22 27.61 22.57
C THR A 237 13.01 27.57 21.65
N GLY A 238 12.49 28.71 21.22
CA GLY A 238 11.26 28.75 20.43
C GLY A 238 11.53 28.97 18.94
N PRO A 239 10.57 28.60 18.07
CA PRO A 239 10.71 28.83 16.65
C PRO A 239 10.64 30.34 16.34
N PRO A 240 11.63 30.90 15.60
CA PRO A 240 11.63 32.32 15.24
C PRO A 240 10.46 32.67 14.30
N ARG A 241 9.97 31.68 13.55
CA ARG A 241 8.93 31.77 12.54
C ARG A 241 8.16 30.45 12.49
N ASP A 242 6.91 30.50 12.05
CA ASP A 242 6.11 29.31 11.70
C ASP A 242 6.76 28.49 10.57
N ARG A 243 6.18 27.34 10.26
CA ARG A 243 6.75 26.40 9.30
C ARG A 243 6.76 26.94 7.87
N ASN A 244 5.79 27.76 7.47
CA ASN A 244 5.58 28.15 6.08
C ASN A 244 6.23 29.52 5.75
N SER A 245 6.28 30.47 6.68
CA SER A 245 7.01 31.74 6.50
C SER A 245 8.54 31.59 6.50
N GLY A 246 9.06 30.40 6.83
CA GLY A 246 10.46 30.06 6.61
C GLY A 246 10.85 29.94 5.12
N ARG A 247 9.86 29.81 4.22
CA ARG A 247 10.06 29.58 2.78
C ARG A 247 9.69 30.78 1.89
N SER A 248 8.99 31.77 2.40
CA SER A 248 8.64 33.01 1.68
C SER A 248 9.20 34.25 2.38
N SER A 249 9.19 35.39 1.69
CA SER A 249 9.58 36.67 2.27
C SER A 249 8.55 37.23 3.28
N LEU A 250 7.42 36.54 3.44
CA LEU A 250 6.34 36.89 4.37
C LEU A 250 6.85 36.84 5.82
N THR A 251 6.62 37.93 6.54
CA THR A 251 7.00 38.10 7.96
C THR A 251 5.87 37.71 8.92
N GLY A 252 4.82 37.10 8.39
CA GLY A 252 3.65 36.67 9.14
C GLY A 252 3.47 35.17 9.05
N GLY A 253 3.16 34.58 10.19
CA GLY A 253 2.57 33.27 10.31
C GLY A 253 2.28 32.97 11.78
N ALA A 254 1.56 31.88 12.08
CA ALA A 254 1.22 31.50 13.44
C ALA A 254 1.38 30.01 13.67
N TYR A 255 1.72 29.66 14.91
CA TYR A 255 1.81 28.29 15.37
C TYR A 255 1.29 28.23 16.80
N VAL A 256 1.02 27.04 17.30
CA VAL A 256 0.69 26.85 18.71
C VAL A 256 1.89 26.29 19.46
N TYR A 257 2.13 26.74 20.70
CA TYR A 257 3.27 26.28 21.49
C TYR A 257 2.99 26.22 22.99
N ILE A 258 3.84 25.48 23.66
CA ILE A 258 4.04 25.52 25.11
C ILE A 258 5.48 25.90 25.42
N ASP A 259 5.64 26.68 26.47
CA ASP A 259 6.94 27.08 27.03
C ASP A 259 7.14 26.47 28.41
N SER A 260 8.33 25.97 28.70
CA SER A 260 8.68 25.41 30.02
C SER A 260 9.11 26.47 31.04
N ASP A 261 9.05 27.76 30.69
CA ASP A 261 9.49 28.85 31.54
C ASP A 261 8.61 29.00 32.80
N PHE A 262 9.06 29.82 33.75
CA PHE A 262 8.32 30.06 34.99
C PHE A 262 6.90 30.59 34.70
N PRO A 263 5.83 30.06 35.33
CA PRO A 263 5.81 29.27 36.56
C PRO A 263 5.75 27.75 36.40
N ARG A 264 6.00 27.20 35.20
CA ARG A 264 5.87 25.76 34.94
C ARG A 264 6.74 24.93 35.87
N ARG A 265 6.37 23.67 36.10
CA ARG A 265 7.17 22.68 36.85
C ARG A 265 7.43 21.45 35.98
N PRO A 266 8.50 20.69 36.25
CA PRO A 266 8.69 19.40 35.60
C PRO A 266 7.45 18.51 35.79
N GLU A 267 7.08 17.80 34.73
CA GLU A 267 5.86 16.98 34.61
C GLU A 267 4.53 17.76 34.53
N ASP A 268 4.53 19.10 34.52
CA ASP A 268 3.32 19.85 34.15
C ASP A 268 2.90 19.46 32.73
N VAL A 269 1.60 19.26 32.55
CA VAL A 269 0.99 18.81 31.29
C VAL A 269 0.10 19.88 30.69
N ALA A 270 0.15 20.01 29.36
CA ALA A 270 -0.77 20.80 28.55
C ALA A 270 -1.37 19.92 27.45
N ARG A 271 -2.69 19.99 27.27
CA ARG A 271 -3.46 19.15 26.35
C ARG A 271 -4.27 20.01 25.38
N LEU A 272 -4.07 19.74 24.09
CA LEU A 272 -4.84 20.32 23.01
C LEU A 272 -5.70 19.22 22.38
N GLU A 273 -7.02 19.34 22.52
CA GLU A 273 -8.00 18.37 22.06
C GLU A 273 -8.63 18.81 20.74
N SER A 274 -8.80 17.86 19.82
CA SER A 274 -9.63 18.06 18.64
C SER A 274 -11.12 18.03 18.98
N ILE A 275 -11.96 18.34 17.99
CA ILE A 275 -13.35 17.89 17.98
C ILE A 275 -13.45 16.35 17.91
N GLU A 276 -14.68 15.85 18.04
CA GLU A 276 -14.96 14.41 17.93
C GLU A 276 -14.94 13.98 16.46
N PHE A 277 -14.15 12.96 16.16
CA PHE A 277 -14.15 12.23 14.91
C PHE A 277 -14.99 10.96 15.05
N GLN A 278 -15.63 10.55 13.96
CA GLN A 278 -16.28 9.24 13.87
C GLN A 278 -15.23 8.12 13.77
N GLU A 279 -15.66 6.88 13.97
CA GLU A 279 -14.82 5.72 13.68
C GLU A 279 -14.23 5.77 12.26
N THR A 280 -13.01 5.28 12.12
CA THR A 280 -12.27 5.32 10.85
C THR A 280 -12.64 4.12 9.98
N ASP A 281 -12.46 4.26 8.66
CA ASP A 281 -12.53 3.12 7.76
C ASP A 281 -11.53 2.02 8.20
N PRO A 282 -12.00 0.80 8.50
CA PRO A 282 -11.13 -0.29 8.97
C PRO A 282 -10.19 -0.83 7.89
N THR A 283 -10.42 -0.48 6.62
CA THR A 283 -9.62 -0.92 5.47
C THR A 283 -8.62 0.13 5.02
N ASN A 284 -8.89 1.41 5.30
CA ASN A 284 -8.16 2.55 4.77
C ASN A 284 -8.16 3.72 5.77
N PRO A 285 -7.50 3.56 6.94
CA PRO A 285 -7.48 4.60 7.97
C PRO A 285 -6.82 5.88 7.42
N PRO A 286 -7.28 7.07 7.82
CA PRO A 286 -6.63 8.31 7.42
C PRO A 286 -5.26 8.48 8.07
N CYS A 287 -4.39 9.25 7.42
CA CYS A 287 -3.08 9.61 7.89
C CYS A 287 -3.06 11.07 8.36
N MET A 288 -2.66 11.31 9.61
CA MET A 288 -2.44 12.65 10.11
C MET A 288 -0.97 13.05 9.91
N ARG A 289 -0.76 14.24 9.35
CA ARG A 289 0.54 14.90 9.24
C ARG A 289 0.50 16.22 9.98
N PHE A 290 1.58 16.56 10.67
CA PHE A 290 1.75 17.85 11.34
C PHE A 290 3.23 18.17 11.46
N TYR A 291 3.56 19.42 11.77
CA TYR A 291 4.92 19.83 12.06
C TYR A 291 5.11 20.12 13.54
N THR A 292 6.25 19.74 14.10
CA THR A 292 6.60 20.04 15.48
C THR A 292 8.00 20.64 15.62
N PHE A 293 8.17 21.54 16.58
CA PHE A 293 9.46 22.13 16.95
C PHE A 293 9.70 21.86 18.43
N MET A 294 10.73 21.08 18.77
CA MET A 294 11.04 20.68 20.15
C MET A 294 12.49 21.03 20.48
N SER A 295 12.73 22.18 21.08
CA SER A 295 14.09 22.68 21.36
C SER A 295 14.27 23.16 22.79
N GLY A 296 15.41 22.83 23.38
CA GLY A 296 15.79 23.20 24.73
C GLY A 296 15.93 22.00 25.67
N ARG A 297 16.75 22.17 26.73
CA ARG A 297 17.05 21.09 27.69
C ARG A 297 15.84 20.73 28.58
N GLY A 298 14.86 21.63 28.65
CA GLY A 298 13.62 21.49 29.41
C GLY A 298 12.44 20.92 28.65
N VAL A 299 12.64 20.46 27.43
CA VAL A 299 11.60 19.73 26.71
C VAL A 299 11.37 18.39 27.41
N GLY A 300 10.13 18.14 27.84
CA GLY A 300 9.71 16.86 28.41
C GLY A 300 9.39 15.88 27.28
N SER A 301 8.13 15.85 26.87
CA SER A 301 7.64 15.02 25.76
C SER A 301 6.44 15.64 25.05
N LEU A 302 6.23 15.24 23.81
CA LEU A 302 5.02 15.46 23.04
C LEU A 302 4.44 14.09 22.69
N ARG A 303 3.17 13.87 23.02
CA ARG A 303 2.43 12.64 22.71
C ARG A 303 1.18 12.97 21.91
N VAL A 304 0.82 12.08 20.99
CA VAL A 304 -0.51 12.06 20.36
C VAL A 304 -1.27 10.87 20.92
N LEU A 305 -2.44 11.14 21.47
CA LEU A 305 -3.34 10.13 22.02
C LEU A 305 -4.65 10.10 21.22
N LEU A 306 -5.17 8.90 21.00
CA LEU A 306 -6.56 8.70 20.60
C LEU A 306 -7.39 8.41 21.84
N GLN A 307 -8.31 9.32 22.17
CA GLN A 307 -9.23 9.18 23.30
C GLN A 307 -10.59 8.71 22.80
N ASP A 308 -11.05 7.56 23.25
CA ASP A 308 -12.40 7.05 22.97
C ASP A 308 -13.46 7.94 23.65
N VAL A 309 -14.43 8.43 22.88
CA VAL A 309 -15.43 9.41 23.36
C VAL A 309 -16.32 8.84 24.46
N VAL A 310 -16.60 7.54 24.44
CA VAL A 310 -17.56 6.87 25.34
C VAL A 310 -16.90 6.41 26.63
N THR A 311 -15.81 5.66 26.50
CA THR A 311 -15.10 5.00 27.60
C THR A 311 -14.02 5.89 28.22
N ARG A 312 -13.65 6.98 27.55
CA ARG A 312 -12.54 7.88 27.93
C ARG A 312 -11.19 7.18 28.05
N ARG A 313 -11.06 6.00 27.44
CA ARG A 313 -9.79 5.28 27.36
C ARG A 313 -8.89 5.96 26.33
N GLU A 314 -7.62 6.04 26.65
CA GLU A 314 -6.62 6.70 25.81
C GLU A 314 -5.58 5.68 25.34
N ARG A 315 -5.19 5.82 24.07
CA ARG A 315 -4.11 5.06 23.46
C ARG A 315 -3.09 6.03 22.89
N VAL A 316 -1.83 5.91 23.33
CA VAL A 316 -0.71 6.63 22.72
C VAL A 316 -0.42 6.01 21.37
N VAL A 317 -0.46 6.82 20.32
CA VAL A 317 -0.22 6.41 18.93
C VAL A 317 1.06 7.02 18.35
N TRP A 318 1.59 8.08 18.99
CA TRP A 318 2.84 8.73 18.60
C TRP A 318 3.44 9.41 19.84
N ALA A 319 4.76 9.37 20.01
CA ALA A 319 5.42 10.03 21.13
C ALA A 319 6.89 10.37 20.85
N LEU A 320 7.25 11.66 20.97
CA LEU A 320 8.63 12.12 21.02
C LEU A 320 8.97 12.72 22.38
N ALA A 321 10.23 12.60 22.79
CA ALA A 321 10.69 13.13 24.06
C ALA A 321 12.01 13.89 23.92
N ARG A 322 12.26 14.80 24.85
CA ARG A 322 13.49 15.59 24.97
C ARG A 322 13.73 16.50 23.76
N ASN A 323 14.87 17.19 23.79
CA ASN A 323 15.30 18.08 22.71
C ASN A 323 15.50 17.34 21.38
N GLN A 324 14.77 17.77 20.36
CA GLN A 324 14.90 17.29 18.97
C GLN A 324 15.66 18.29 18.07
N GLY A 325 16.05 19.43 18.62
CA GLY A 325 16.83 20.46 17.95
C GLY A 325 15.98 21.64 17.46
N ALA A 326 16.66 22.73 17.11
CA ALA A 326 16.02 23.98 16.69
C ALA A 326 15.60 23.96 15.21
N ARG A 327 14.75 23.00 14.84
CA ARG A 327 14.18 22.86 13.49
C ARG A 327 12.75 22.34 13.55
N TRP A 328 11.94 22.71 12.56
CA TRP A 328 10.65 22.07 12.33
C TRP A 328 10.85 20.64 11.83
N LEU A 329 10.16 19.70 12.46
CA LEU A 329 10.15 18.28 12.16
C LEU A 329 8.79 17.93 11.61
N GLU A 330 8.77 17.22 10.49
CA GLU A 330 7.55 16.60 10.00
C GLU A 330 7.25 15.38 10.88
N ALA A 331 5.99 15.28 11.29
CA ALA A 331 5.46 14.17 12.04
C ALA A 331 4.25 13.59 11.31
N GLN A 332 4.15 12.27 11.31
CA GLN A 332 3.13 11.53 10.59
C GLN A 332 2.68 10.33 11.42
N LEU A 333 1.40 9.98 11.40
CA LEU A 333 0.89 8.73 11.97
C LEU A 333 -0.46 8.31 11.38
N PRO A 334 -0.77 7.00 11.37
CA PRO A 334 -2.09 6.52 10.99
C PRO A 334 -3.10 6.78 12.13
N LEU A 335 -4.26 7.32 11.78
CA LEU A 335 -5.41 7.45 12.66
C LEU A 335 -6.32 6.24 12.44
N SER A 336 -6.23 5.25 13.33
CA SER A 336 -7.06 4.05 13.27
C SER A 336 -7.84 3.90 14.58
N SER A 337 -9.17 3.94 14.47
CA SER A 337 -10.08 3.75 15.60
C SER A 337 -11.39 3.09 15.15
N ASN A 338 -11.79 2.05 15.87
CA ASN A 338 -13.07 1.35 15.64
C ASN A 338 -14.25 2.01 16.40
N THR A 339 -14.01 3.14 17.07
CA THR A 339 -14.99 3.89 17.83
C THR A 339 -14.78 5.39 17.63
N PRO A 340 -15.82 6.23 17.82
CA PRO A 340 -15.66 7.68 17.83
C PRO A 340 -14.60 8.12 18.84
N PHE A 341 -13.73 9.02 18.40
CA PHE A 341 -12.53 9.40 19.15
C PHE A 341 -12.21 10.88 19.04
N LYS A 342 -11.40 11.37 19.97
CA LYS A 342 -10.69 12.66 19.86
C LYS A 342 -9.20 12.42 19.70
N ILE A 343 -8.55 13.31 18.97
CA ILE A 343 -7.09 13.41 18.92
C ILE A 343 -6.67 14.37 20.03
N VAL A 344 -5.68 13.98 20.81
CA VAL A 344 -5.14 14.82 21.88
C VAL A 344 -3.64 14.96 21.72
N PHE A 345 -3.17 16.19 21.51
CA PHE A 345 -1.76 16.53 21.66
C PHE A 345 -1.47 16.84 23.12
N GLU A 346 -0.56 16.10 23.71
CA GLU A 346 -0.17 16.26 25.11
C GLU A 346 1.31 16.61 25.19
N GLY A 347 1.59 17.83 25.61
CA GLY A 347 2.93 18.33 25.85
C GLY A 347 3.27 18.29 27.34
N THR A 348 4.47 17.85 27.70
CA THR A 348 4.94 17.79 29.08
C THR A 348 6.24 18.59 29.26
N VAL A 349 6.37 19.22 30.43
CA VAL A 349 7.54 20.01 30.79
C VAL A 349 8.64 19.13 31.38
N GLY A 350 9.86 19.27 30.87
CA GLY A 350 11.05 18.54 31.32
C GLY A 350 11.90 19.31 32.34
N THR A 351 13.15 18.86 32.50
CA THR A 351 14.13 19.47 33.43
C THR A 351 15.47 19.72 32.72
N PRO A 352 16.10 20.91 32.85
CA PRO A 352 15.65 22.12 33.54
C PRO A 352 14.67 22.95 32.69
N ARG A 353 13.85 23.81 33.29
CA ARG A 353 12.83 24.69 32.66
C ARG A 353 13.35 25.69 31.62
N VAL A 354 13.82 25.17 30.49
CA VAL A 354 14.36 25.92 29.35
C VAL A 354 14.10 25.09 28.10
N GLY A 355 12.96 25.32 27.45
CA GLY A 355 12.56 24.58 26.26
C GLY A 355 11.12 24.82 25.86
N ASP A 356 10.88 24.76 24.55
CA ASP A 356 9.57 24.97 23.94
C ASP A 356 9.19 23.77 23.08
N ILE A 357 7.89 23.48 23.03
CA ILE A 357 7.27 22.55 22.09
C ILE A 357 6.25 23.34 21.28
N ALA A 358 6.38 23.34 19.96
CA ALA A 358 5.40 23.94 19.05
C ALA A 358 4.80 22.91 18.08
N LEU A 359 3.60 23.21 17.59
CA LEU A 359 2.86 22.47 16.58
C LEU A 359 2.40 23.42 15.47
N ASP A 360 2.38 22.93 14.25
CA ASP A 360 1.97 23.69 13.08
C ASP A 360 1.44 22.76 11.96
N ASP A 361 0.68 23.33 11.02
CA ASP A 361 0.21 22.68 9.78
C ASP A 361 -0.38 21.26 9.96
N ILE A 362 -1.40 21.13 10.80
CA ILE A 362 -2.12 19.87 10.98
C ILE A 362 -2.97 19.57 9.76
N THR A 363 -2.70 18.44 9.12
CA THR A 363 -3.39 17.95 7.93
C THR A 363 -3.78 16.48 8.08
N ILE A 364 -4.86 16.08 7.39
CA ILE A 364 -5.35 14.69 7.37
C ILE A 364 -5.56 14.29 5.91
N VAL A 365 -4.85 13.26 5.48
CA VAL A 365 -4.92 12.70 4.13
C VAL A 365 -5.48 11.28 4.16
N SER A 366 -6.15 10.88 3.09
CA SER A 366 -6.68 9.52 2.94
C SER A 366 -5.54 8.51 2.78
N GLY A 367 -5.66 7.34 3.41
CA GLY A 367 -4.70 6.24 3.24
C GLY A 367 -3.88 5.95 4.50
N PRO A 368 -3.52 4.67 4.74
CA PRO A 368 -2.60 4.32 5.80
C PRO A 368 -1.21 4.90 5.50
N CYS A 369 -0.45 5.16 6.55
CA CYS A 369 0.88 5.73 6.42
C CYS A 369 1.76 5.30 7.59
N ALA A 370 3.06 5.21 7.36
CA ALA A 370 4.00 4.86 8.41
C ALA A 370 4.28 6.04 9.35
N THR A 371 4.62 5.72 10.59
CA THR A 371 4.84 6.74 11.62
C THR A 371 6.19 7.47 11.41
N LEU A 372 6.16 8.80 11.36
CA LEU A 372 7.35 9.66 11.27
C LEU A 372 7.46 10.64 12.45
N PRO A 373 8.68 10.94 12.92
CA PRO A 373 9.89 10.15 12.68
C PRO A 373 9.74 8.75 13.29
N THR A 374 10.54 7.79 12.82
CA THR A 374 10.46 6.39 13.25
C THR A 374 10.56 6.23 14.77
N SER A 375 11.43 7.00 15.42
CA SER A 375 11.58 7.05 16.88
C SER A 375 10.33 7.47 17.65
N ALA A 376 9.33 8.04 16.97
CA ALA A 376 8.06 8.41 17.57
C ALA A 376 7.03 7.27 17.61
N SER A 377 7.27 6.18 16.88
CA SER A 377 6.35 5.05 16.86
C SER A 377 6.40 4.29 18.19
N PRO A 378 5.25 3.86 18.76
CA PRO A 378 5.24 3.00 19.93
C PRO A 378 6.03 1.70 19.69
N PRO A 379 6.85 1.21 20.65
CA PRO A 379 7.76 0.06 20.42
C PRO A 379 7.10 -1.25 19.96
N THR A 380 5.79 -1.40 20.17
CA THR A 380 5.01 -2.60 19.82
C THR A 380 4.02 -2.34 18.68
N SER A 381 4.13 -1.23 17.96
CA SER A 381 3.30 -0.93 16.79
C SER A 381 3.65 -1.86 15.62
N GLY A 382 4.95 -2.14 15.44
CA GLY A 382 5.49 -2.81 14.26
C GLY A 382 5.76 -1.84 13.08
N ASP A 383 5.48 -0.54 13.24
CA ASP A 383 5.71 0.44 12.18
C ASP A 383 7.21 0.65 11.93
N CYS A 384 7.60 0.74 10.67
CA CYS A 384 8.99 0.99 10.30
C CYS A 384 9.13 1.57 8.89
N THR A 385 9.70 2.77 8.81
CA THR A 385 10.12 3.42 7.55
C THR A 385 11.59 3.16 7.22
N PHE A 386 12.27 2.40 8.07
CA PHE A 386 13.70 2.14 8.04
C PHE A 386 14.63 3.38 8.06
N GLU A 387 14.14 4.61 8.18
CA GLU A 387 14.99 5.81 8.13
C GLU A 387 15.94 5.98 9.33
N GLU A 388 15.53 5.56 10.53
CA GLU A 388 16.32 5.71 11.76
C GLU A 388 16.85 4.36 12.31
N GLY A 389 16.69 3.26 11.55
CA GLY A 389 17.12 1.92 11.95
C GLY A 389 16.14 0.84 11.51
N LEU A 390 16.06 -0.27 12.25
CA LEU A 390 15.17 -1.40 11.93
C LEU A 390 13.86 -1.42 12.75
N CYS A 391 13.64 -0.44 13.63
CA CYS A 391 12.37 -0.33 14.40
C CYS A 391 11.98 -1.60 15.18
N GLY A 392 12.98 -2.40 15.59
CA GLY A 392 12.79 -3.69 16.25
C GLY A 392 12.56 -4.88 15.31
N TRP A 393 12.43 -4.65 14.00
CA TRP A 393 12.54 -5.73 13.01
C TRP A 393 13.96 -6.30 13.00
N ALA A 394 14.08 -7.61 12.77
CA ALA A 394 15.37 -8.28 12.79
C ALA A 394 15.39 -9.51 11.87
N ASN A 395 16.57 -9.79 11.31
CA ASN A 395 16.86 -11.10 10.74
C ASN A 395 16.98 -12.14 11.87
N PRO A 396 16.60 -13.40 11.65
CA PRO A 396 16.80 -14.47 12.62
C PRO A 396 18.29 -14.69 12.92
N ASN A 397 18.57 -15.35 14.05
CA ASN A 397 19.93 -15.69 14.39
C ASN A 397 20.40 -16.88 13.55
N VAL A 398 21.62 -16.80 12.99
CA VAL A 398 22.25 -17.89 12.21
C VAL A 398 22.20 -19.25 12.91
N ARG A 399 22.22 -19.30 14.26
CA ARG A 399 22.10 -20.55 15.03
C ARG A 399 20.72 -21.20 14.95
N GLN A 400 19.67 -20.42 14.69
CA GLN A 400 18.30 -20.92 14.54
C GLN A 400 18.07 -21.57 13.18
N ARG A 401 18.90 -21.25 12.16
CA ARG A 401 18.82 -21.81 10.80
C ARG A 401 17.41 -21.69 10.20
N LEU A 402 16.80 -20.51 10.39
CA LEU A 402 15.45 -20.23 9.90
C LEU A 402 15.46 -19.74 8.44
N ASP A 403 16.60 -19.22 7.99
CA ASP A 403 16.85 -18.70 6.66
C ASP A 403 18.33 -18.92 6.23
N ASP A 404 18.60 -18.58 4.98
CA ASP A 404 19.89 -18.75 4.30
C ASP A 404 20.54 -17.39 3.94
N LEU A 405 19.72 -16.35 3.81
CA LEU A 405 20.07 -14.99 3.43
C LEU A 405 19.46 -13.98 4.42
N ASP A 406 20.06 -12.80 4.52
CA ASP A 406 19.55 -11.70 5.34
C ASP A 406 18.93 -10.60 4.47
N PHE A 407 17.87 -9.96 4.98
CA PHE A 407 17.51 -8.63 4.52
C PHE A 407 18.53 -7.62 5.05
N ILE A 408 19.03 -6.75 4.17
CA ILE A 408 19.92 -5.67 4.54
C ILE A 408 19.23 -4.33 4.36
N ARG A 409 19.57 -3.39 5.24
CA ARG A 409 19.13 -2.01 5.15
C ARG A 409 19.99 -1.29 4.12
N ILE A 410 19.38 -0.91 2.99
CA ILE A 410 20.05 -0.24 1.88
C ILE A 410 19.70 1.24 1.91
N GLN A 411 20.70 2.10 1.73
CA GLN A 411 20.46 3.50 1.36
C GLN A 411 20.30 3.58 -0.16
N SER A 412 19.21 4.18 -0.63
CA SER A 412 19.04 4.45 -2.07
C SER A 412 20.20 5.31 -2.59
N THR A 413 20.49 5.19 -3.88
CA THR A 413 21.45 6.02 -4.61
C THR A 413 20.91 6.25 -6.02
N GLU A 414 21.37 7.29 -6.71
CA GLU A 414 20.94 7.55 -8.10
C GLU A 414 21.23 6.38 -9.07
N ASN A 415 22.17 5.49 -8.73
CA ASN A 415 22.55 4.33 -9.53
C ASN A 415 21.98 2.99 -9.02
N SER A 416 21.25 2.98 -7.90
CA SER A 416 20.58 1.77 -7.39
C SER A 416 19.18 1.64 -8.00
N PHE A 417 18.61 0.44 -7.91
CA PHE A 417 17.20 0.22 -8.19
C PHE A 417 16.52 -0.38 -6.95
N PRO A 418 15.58 0.34 -6.30
CA PRO A 418 15.06 1.66 -6.68
C PRO A 418 16.09 2.79 -6.47
N SER A 419 15.97 3.85 -7.28
CA SER A 419 16.86 5.03 -7.22
C SER A 419 16.46 6.00 -6.12
N ALA A 420 15.23 5.87 -5.61
CA ALA A 420 14.71 6.62 -4.48
C ALA A 420 14.02 5.67 -3.50
N ASP A 421 14.23 5.97 -2.24
CA ASP A 421 13.45 5.41 -1.13
C ASP A 421 11.98 5.87 -1.21
N HIS A 422 11.04 5.04 -0.73
CA HIS A 422 9.62 5.37 -0.81
C HIS A 422 9.27 6.47 0.20
N THR A 423 9.66 6.28 1.46
CA THR A 423 9.35 7.19 2.59
C THR A 423 9.64 8.66 2.27
N THR A 424 10.84 8.93 1.74
CA THR A 424 11.37 10.28 1.52
C THR A 424 11.25 10.73 0.06
N GLY A 425 11.05 9.78 -0.87
CA GLY A 425 11.09 10.02 -2.31
C GLY A 425 12.45 10.54 -2.79
N LYS A 426 13.55 10.19 -2.10
CA LYS A 426 14.90 10.74 -2.36
C LYS A 426 15.95 9.63 -2.44
N PRO A 427 17.07 9.87 -3.16
CA PRO A 427 18.19 8.93 -3.30
C PRO A 427 19.10 8.88 -2.05
N ASN A 428 18.58 9.19 -0.87
CA ASN A 428 19.31 9.12 0.40
C ASN A 428 18.48 8.54 1.56
N GLY A 429 17.23 8.18 1.31
CA GLY A 429 16.41 7.40 2.24
C GLY A 429 16.79 5.92 2.22
N HIS A 430 16.12 5.13 3.05
CA HIS A 430 16.52 3.77 3.36
C HIS A 430 15.34 2.80 3.37
N TYR A 431 15.58 1.63 2.79
CA TYR A 431 14.62 0.53 2.74
C TYR A 431 15.32 -0.80 3.05
N MET A 432 14.56 -1.88 3.19
CA MET A 432 15.11 -3.23 3.33
C MET A 432 15.09 -3.94 1.98
N ALA A 433 16.18 -4.61 1.63
CA ALA A 433 16.22 -5.47 0.45
C ALA A 433 17.15 -6.66 0.66
N LEU A 434 17.03 -7.67 -0.19
CA LEU A 434 17.98 -8.78 -0.17
C LEU A 434 19.36 -8.31 -0.59
N GLU A 435 20.38 -8.64 0.22
CA GLU A 435 21.77 -8.40 -0.14
C GLU A 435 22.07 -9.08 -1.48
N SER A 436 22.91 -8.46 -2.32
CA SER A 436 23.37 -9.08 -3.57
C SER A 436 24.76 -9.68 -3.42
N PRO A 437 24.95 -10.87 -2.82
CA PRO A 437 26.23 -11.55 -2.94
C PRO A 437 26.33 -12.21 -4.32
N GLU A 438 27.56 -12.26 -4.84
CA GLU A 438 27.98 -13.07 -5.98
C GLU A 438 27.83 -14.61 -5.73
N GLN A 439 26.98 -15.02 -4.77
CA GLN A 439 26.78 -16.38 -4.27
C GLN A 439 25.33 -16.73 -3.89
N LYS A 440 24.30 -16.02 -4.36
CA LYS A 440 22.91 -16.44 -4.12
C LYS A 440 22.65 -17.79 -4.78
N VAL A 441 22.13 -18.75 -4.03
CA VAL A 441 21.67 -20.04 -4.56
C VAL A 441 20.17 -19.98 -4.77
N GLU A 442 19.74 -20.60 -5.86
CA GLU A 442 18.33 -20.71 -6.26
C GLU A 442 17.56 -21.44 -5.15
N GLY A 443 16.54 -20.79 -4.59
CA GLY A 443 15.75 -21.30 -3.47
C GLY A 443 16.18 -20.81 -2.08
N ASP A 444 17.28 -20.06 -1.98
CA ASP A 444 17.71 -19.44 -0.71
C ASP A 444 16.61 -18.53 -0.15
N ARG A 445 16.43 -18.59 1.16
CA ARG A 445 15.36 -17.87 1.87
C ARG A 445 15.95 -16.77 2.74
N ALA A 446 15.23 -15.65 2.89
CA ALA A 446 15.53 -14.60 3.85
C ALA A 446 14.31 -14.26 4.69
N TRP A 447 14.51 -14.02 5.99
CA TRP A 447 13.45 -13.63 6.92
C TRP A 447 13.71 -12.25 7.51
N LEU A 448 12.67 -11.43 7.55
CA LEU A 448 12.62 -10.21 8.35
C LEU A 448 11.44 -10.31 9.33
N ILE A 449 11.75 -10.38 10.62
CA ILE A 449 10.79 -10.69 11.69
C ILE A 449 10.45 -9.42 12.46
N SER A 450 9.17 -9.15 12.66
CA SER A 450 8.70 -8.00 13.45
C SER A 450 8.96 -8.19 14.95
N PRO A 451 8.87 -7.12 15.76
CA PRO A 451 8.66 -7.26 17.20
C PRO A 451 7.41 -8.09 17.51
N VAL A 452 7.37 -8.69 18.69
CA VAL A 452 6.18 -9.39 19.20
C VAL A 452 5.05 -8.40 19.40
N MET A 453 3.92 -8.65 18.75
CA MET A 453 2.70 -7.87 18.88
C MET A 453 1.68 -8.63 19.73
N THR A 454 0.99 -7.89 20.60
CA THR A 454 -0.11 -8.47 21.37
C THR A 454 -1.33 -8.67 20.48
N GLY A 455 -1.68 -9.92 20.18
CA GLY A 455 -2.92 -10.25 19.49
C GLY A 455 -4.09 -10.22 20.45
N ARG A 456 -4.98 -9.26 20.24
CA ARG A 456 -6.32 -9.24 20.86
C ARG A 456 -7.30 -9.89 19.90
N ARG A 457 -8.53 -10.20 20.34
CA ARG A 457 -9.63 -10.65 19.45
C ARG A 457 -10.02 -9.64 18.33
N GLN A 458 -9.29 -8.54 18.20
CA GLN A 458 -9.48 -7.52 17.17
C GLN A 458 -8.55 -7.83 16.00
N VAL A 459 -9.11 -7.84 14.79
CA VAL A 459 -8.35 -7.99 13.55
C VAL A 459 -7.49 -6.75 13.35
N LYS A 460 -6.22 -6.96 12.99
CA LYS A 460 -5.30 -5.92 12.58
C LYS A 460 -5.08 -5.97 11.08
N CYS A 461 -4.51 -4.91 10.53
CA CYS A 461 -4.09 -4.85 9.15
C CYS A 461 -2.60 -4.56 9.08
N LEU A 462 -1.90 -5.29 8.21
CA LEU A 462 -0.53 -4.99 7.78
C LEU A 462 -0.62 -4.20 6.47
N SER A 463 0.07 -3.08 6.38
CA SER A 463 0.38 -2.42 5.11
C SER A 463 1.87 -2.16 4.98
N PHE A 464 2.40 -2.21 3.77
CA PHE A 464 3.80 -1.95 3.48
C PHE A 464 3.96 -1.62 2.00
N TRP A 465 5.08 -1.01 1.64
CA TRP A 465 5.48 -0.81 0.25
C TRP A 465 6.48 -1.86 -0.16
N TYR A 466 6.39 -2.33 -1.40
CA TYR A 466 7.30 -3.34 -1.94
C TYR A 466 7.77 -2.97 -3.35
N LEU A 467 8.93 -3.52 -3.71
CA LEU A 467 9.45 -3.52 -5.07
C LEU A 467 9.96 -4.91 -5.40
N MET A 468 9.42 -5.48 -6.48
CA MET A 468 9.88 -6.75 -7.05
C MET A 468 10.22 -6.52 -8.51
N PHE A 469 11.49 -6.18 -8.75
CA PHE A 469 12.00 -5.74 -10.03
C PHE A 469 13.06 -6.69 -10.57
N GLU A 470 12.98 -6.96 -11.87
CA GLU A 470 14.03 -7.67 -12.61
C GLU A 470 14.28 -6.94 -13.94
N PRO A 471 15.52 -6.53 -14.26
CA PRO A 471 15.83 -5.91 -15.53
C PRO A 471 15.66 -6.91 -16.68
N LEU A 472 14.81 -6.55 -17.66
CA LEU A 472 14.36 -7.39 -18.78
C LEU A 472 15.53 -8.07 -19.53
N THR A 473 15.66 -9.40 -19.43
CA THR A 473 16.57 -10.16 -20.32
C THR A 473 15.88 -11.19 -21.21
N ASP A 474 14.63 -11.61 -20.94
CA ASP A 474 13.74 -12.31 -21.88
C ASP A 474 12.39 -12.50 -21.19
N GLU A 475 11.28 -12.08 -21.79
CA GLU A 475 9.94 -12.08 -21.17
C GLU A 475 9.36 -13.48 -20.87
N LEU A 476 10.07 -14.57 -21.22
CA LEU A 476 9.54 -15.93 -21.07
C LEU A 476 9.95 -16.69 -19.80
N GLU A 477 10.98 -16.28 -19.03
CA GLU A 477 11.36 -16.98 -17.80
C GLU A 477 12.03 -16.04 -16.77
N THR A 478 11.31 -15.02 -16.27
CA THR A 478 11.77 -14.26 -15.08
C THR A 478 11.62 -15.13 -13.83
N LYS A 479 12.73 -15.35 -13.13
CA LYS A 479 12.80 -16.18 -11.91
C LYS A 479 13.44 -15.37 -10.79
N LEU A 480 12.92 -14.16 -10.56
CA LEU A 480 13.39 -13.27 -9.51
C LEU A 480 13.28 -13.90 -8.12
N GLY A 481 12.17 -14.61 -7.86
CA GLY A 481 11.88 -15.12 -6.53
C GLY A 481 10.48 -14.79 -6.05
N SER A 482 10.28 -14.73 -4.73
CA SER A 482 9.02 -14.33 -4.11
C SER A 482 9.19 -13.36 -2.98
N LEU A 483 8.10 -12.69 -2.64
CA LEU A 483 7.91 -11.96 -1.40
C LEU A 483 6.60 -12.45 -0.79
N SER A 484 6.64 -12.84 0.47
CA SER A 484 5.50 -13.42 1.18
C SER A 484 5.45 -12.88 2.60
N ALA A 485 4.25 -12.65 3.14
CA ALA A 485 4.05 -12.31 4.54
C ALA A 485 3.35 -13.46 5.27
N PHE A 486 3.80 -13.72 6.50
CA PHE A 486 3.28 -14.76 7.37
C PHE A 486 2.98 -14.21 8.76
N ILE A 487 1.94 -14.75 9.39
CA ILE A 487 1.78 -14.69 10.85
C ILE A 487 2.59 -15.84 11.46
N LYS A 488 3.57 -15.49 12.29
CA LYS A 488 4.39 -16.43 13.05
C LYS A 488 3.87 -16.55 14.49
N ARG A 489 3.63 -17.79 14.90
CA ARG A 489 3.26 -18.17 16.27
C ARG A 489 4.07 -19.38 16.71
N GLU A 490 4.18 -19.57 18.00
CA GLU A 490 4.75 -20.79 18.58
C GLU A 490 3.62 -21.60 19.24
N ASP A 491 3.60 -22.91 19.00
CA ASP A 491 2.67 -23.80 19.68
C ASP A 491 3.16 -24.19 21.08
N ALA A 492 2.36 -24.95 21.82
CA ALA A 492 2.70 -25.38 23.17
C ALA A 492 3.97 -26.26 23.25
N SER A 493 4.42 -26.83 22.13
CA SER A 493 5.65 -27.62 22.04
C SER A 493 6.88 -26.78 21.65
N GLY A 494 6.69 -25.49 21.37
CA GLY A 494 7.72 -24.59 20.85
C GLY A 494 7.94 -24.73 19.34
N ALA A 495 7.05 -25.41 18.61
CA ALA A 495 7.12 -25.50 17.16
C ALA A 495 6.58 -24.22 16.53
N ILE A 496 7.31 -23.72 15.53
CA ILE A 496 6.94 -22.51 14.79
C ILE A 496 5.80 -22.86 13.81
N ILE A 497 4.69 -22.15 13.94
CA ILE A 497 3.56 -22.18 13.03
C ILE A 497 3.58 -20.90 12.20
N LEU A 498 3.62 -21.05 10.88
CA LEU A 498 3.54 -19.94 9.92
C LEU A 498 2.24 -20.03 9.16
N THR A 499 1.43 -18.98 9.24
CA THR A 499 0.18 -18.86 8.51
C THR A 499 0.37 -17.83 7.40
N PRO A 500 0.33 -18.21 6.11
CA PRO A 500 0.50 -17.26 5.02
C PRO A 500 -0.70 -16.31 4.95
N ILE A 501 -0.43 -15.02 4.72
CA ILE A 501 -1.46 -13.98 4.61
C ILE A 501 -1.38 -13.18 3.31
N TRP A 502 -0.22 -13.19 2.65
CA TRP A 502 0.06 -12.43 1.44
C TRP A 502 1.23 -13.08 0.70
N SER A 503 1.19 -13.19 -0.63
CA SER A 503 2.33 -13.70 -1.40
C SER A 503 2.30 -13.28 -2.87
N LEU A 504 3.39 -12.70 -3.34
CA LEU A 504 3.64 -12.42 -4.75
C LEU A 504 4.91 -13.11 -5.23
N HIS A 505 4.99 -13.33 -6.54
CA HIS A 505 6.08 -14.06 -7.19
C HIS A 505 6.58 -13.29 -8.41
N ASN A 506 7.88 -13.34 -8.64
CA ASN A 506 8.58 -12.76 -9.77
C ASN A 506 8.33 -11.26 -9.96
N PHE A 507 8.57 -10.77 -11.17
CA PHE A 507 8.44 -9.35 -11.50
C PHE A 507 7.02 -8.83 -11.22
N GLN A 508 6.90 -7.76 -10.43
CA GLN A 508 5.62 -7.09 -10.15
C GLN A 508 5.54 -5.67 -10.71
N GLY A 509 6.66 -5.10 -11.13
CA GLY A 509 6.70 -3.75 -11.66
C GLY A 509 8.04 -3.06 -11.42
N LEU A 510 8.11 -1.81 -11.84
CA LEU A 510 9.32 -0.99 -11.79
C LEU A 510 9.33 0.01 -10.64
N THR A 511 8.17 0.26 -10.04
CA THR A 511 7.98 1.26 -8.99
C THR A 511 7.52 0.61 -7.70
N TRP A 512 7.73 1.33 -6.61
CA TRP A 512 7.14 1.00 -5.32
C TRP A 512 5.63 0.77 -5.48
N SER A 513 5.17 -0.34 -4.92
CA SER A 513 3.77 -0.76 -4.97
C SER A 513 3.25 -0.97 -3.55
N PHE A 514 2.01 -0.55 -3.33
CA PHE A 514 1.36 -0.70 -2.03
C PHE A 514 0.85 -2.13 -1.84
N ALA A 515 1.17 -2.73 -0.70
CA ALA A 515 0.66 -4.02 -0.25
C ALA A 515 -0.14 -3.87 1.05
N GLN A 516 -1.13 -4.76 1.19
CA GLN A 516 -1.97 -4.82 2.38
C GLN A 516 -2.41 -6.25 2.66
N ALA A 517 -2.54 -6.64 3.93
CA ALA A 517 -3.02 -7.96 4.31
C ALA A 517 -3.67 -7.99 5.70
N PRO A 518 -4.78 -8.74 5.89
CA PRO A 518 -5.40 -8.89 7.20
C PRO A 518 -4.58 -9.78 8.13
N LEU A 519 -4.36 -9.31 9.35
CA LEU A 519 -3.70 -10.03 10.44
C LEU A 519 -4.74 -10.61 11.39
N ARG A 520 -4.99 -11.91 11.26
CA ARG A 520 -5.93 -12.67 12.10
C ARG A 520 -5.17 -13.64 13.00
N ALA A 521 -4.92 -13.22 14.24
CA ALA A 521 -4.23 -14.03 15.23
C ALA A 521 -4.93 -13.94 16.59
N ASP A 522 -5.11 -15.11 17.22
CA ASP A 522 -5.51 -15.21 18.62
C ASP A 522 -4.25 -15.26 19.49
N GLY A 523 -4.04 -14.26 20.34
CA GLY A 523 -2.87 -14.13 21.21
C GLY A 523 -1.65 -13.52 20.51
N ASP A 524 -0.54 -13.44 21.23
CA ASP A 524 0.68 -12.78 20.77
C ASP A 524 1.24 -13.44 19.50
N PHE A 525 1.72 -12.62 18.57
CA PHE A 525 2.23 -13.07 17.28
C PHE A 525 3.32 -12.12 16.75
N GLU A 526 4.09 -12.62 15.79
CA GLU A 526 5.02 -11.83 14.99
C GLU A 526 4.59 -11.88 13.52
N VAL A 527 4.99 -10.89 12.75
CA VAL A 527 4.90 -10.90 11.29
C VAL A 527 6.27 -11.25 10.74
N VAL A 528 6.31 -12.16 9.78
CA VAL A 528 7.51 -12.51 9.03
C VAL A 528 7.30 -12.09 7.59
N LEU A 529 8.13 -11.16 7.13
CA LEU A 529 8.32 -10.92 5.70
C LEU A 529 9.42 -11.88 5.24
N GLU A 530 9.10 -12.68 4.24
CA GLU A 530 9.98 -13.69 3.70
C GLU A 530 10.19 -13.43 2.21
N SER A 531 11.45 -13.53 1.78
CA SER A 531 11.75 -13.65 0.37
C SER A 531 12.46 -14.95 0.07
N VAL A 532 12.14 -15.53 -1.08
CA VAL A 532 12.87 -16.67 -1.65
C VAL A 532 13.52 -16.17 -2.92
N TRP A 533 14.83 -16.38 -3.08
CA TRP A 533 15.56 -15.99 -4.28
C TRP A 533 15.39 -17.03 -5.37
N GLY A 534 15.08 -16.61 -6.60
CA GLY A 534 15.01 -17.51 -7.75
C GLY A 534 16.28 -17.51 -8.60
N SER A 535 16.30 -18.31 -9.66
CA SER A 535 17.42 -18.44 -10.61
C SER A 535 17.60 -17.25 -11.55
N ALA A 536 17.17 -16.07 -11.14
CA ALA A 536 17.39 -14.83 -11.87
C ALA A 536 18.88 -14.67 -12.17
N LYS A 537 19.20 -14.57 -13.46
CA LYS A 537 20.56 -14.37 -13.96
C LYS A 537 21.01 -12.90 -13.85
N SER A 538 20.17 -12.04 -13.28
CA SER A 538 20.24 -10.58 -13.37
C SER A 538 20.34 -9.92 -11.98
N LYS A 539 20.60 -8.60 -11.96
CA LYS A 539 20.63 -7.75 -10.75
C LYS A 539 19.22 -7.43 -10.24
N GLY A 540 18.37 -8.45 -10.08
CA GLY A 540 17.01 -8.27 -9.58
C GLY A 540 16.95 -7.74 -8.15
N THR A 541 15.93 -6.94 -7.84
CA THR A 541 15.69 -6.34 -6.53
C THR A 541 14.38 -6.86 -5.94
N LEU A 542 14.45 -7.38 -4.71
CA LEU A 542 13.32 -7.63 -3.83
C LEU A 542 13.49 -6.72 -2.62
N ALA A 543 12.63 -5.71 -2.50
CA ALA A 543 12.70 -4.69 -1.46
C ALA A 543 11.34 -4.42 -0.81
N VAL A 544 11.39 -3.99 0.45
CA VAL A 544 10.24 -3.59 1.27
C VAL A 544 10.55 -2.31 2.03
N ASP A 545 9.54 -1.48 2.22
CA ASP A 545 9.64 -0.22 2.94
C ASP A 545 8.29 0.15 3.60
N ASP A 546 8.28 1.16 4.46
CA ASP A 546 7.07 1.79 5.01
C ASP A 546 6.06 0.81 5.62
N ILE A 547 6.53 -0.06 6.50
CA ILE A 547 5.69 -1.02 7.19
C ILE A 547 4.83 -0.29 8.22
N THR A 548 3.53 -0.58 8.24
CA THR A 548 2.56 -0.01 9.18
C THR A 548 1.58 -1.09 9.62
N ILE A 549 1.25 -1.12 10.91
CA ILE A 549 0.23 -2.04 11.43
C ILE A 549 -0.82 -1.29 12.23
N PHE A 550 -2.07 -1.39 11.81
CA PHE A 550 -3.19 -0.66 12.39
C PHE A 550 -4.36 -1.57 12.76
N ASP A 551 -5.28 -1.07 13.59
CA ASP A 551 -6.49 -1.80 13.97
C ASP A 551 -7.53 -1.70 12.84
N GLY A 552 -8.02 -2.84 12.36
CA GLY A 552 -8.91 -2.86 11.20
C GLY A 552 -8.86 -4.19 10.46
N ASN A 553 -10.00 -4.58 9.86
CA ASN A 553 -10.07 -5.74 8.97
C ASN A 553 -10.01 -5.24 7.53
N CYS A 554 -8.90 -5.50 6.87
CA CYS A 554 -8.61 -4.96 5.56
C CYS A 554 -8.54 -6.05 4.47
N PRO A 555 -8.82 -5.72 3.20
CA PRO A 555 -8.62 -6.64 2.09
C PRO A 555 -7.13 -6.86 1.83
N THR A 556 -6.81 -8.00 1.23
CA THR A 556 -5.46 -8.26 0.70
C THR A 556 -5.26 -7.46 -0.57
N VAL A 557 -4.15 -6.73 -0.67
CA VAL A 557 -3.80 -5.90 -1.82
C VAL A 557 -2.36 -6.22 -2.26
N PRO A 558 -2.08 -6.41 -3.57
CA PRO A 558 -3.06 -6.53 -4.66
C PRO A 558 -3.85 -7.86 -4.59
N ASP A 559 -4.93 -7.98 -5.35
CA ASP A 559 -5.76 -9.20 -5.41
C ASP A 559 -4.95 -10.44 -5.81
N ALA A 560 -3.92 -10.26 -6.64
CA ALA A 560 -2.98 -11.31 -7.04
C ALA A 560 -2.19 -11.89 -5.85
N ALA A 561 -2.09 -11.16 -4.74
CA ALA A 561 -1.36 -11.57 -3.54
C ALA A 561 -2.19 -12.40 -2.55
N VAL A 562 -3.50 -12.59 -2.83
CA VAL A 562 -4.39 -13.40 -2.00
C VAL A 562 -3.85 -14.83 -1.91
N VAL A 563 -3.74 -15.35 -0.68
CA VAL A 563 -3.35 -16.74 -0.41
C VAL A 563 -4.58 -17.53 0.03
N ARG A 564 -4.77 -18.72 -0.55
CA ARG A 564 -5.86 -19.63 -0.20
C ARG A 564 -5.35 -20.93 0.39
N ALA A 565 -6.20 -21.59 1.19
CA ALA A 565 -5.97 -22.97 1.58
C ALA A 565 -5.89 -23.84 0.31
N GLY A 566 -4.80 -24.60 0.17
CA GLY A 566 -4.51 -25.37 -1.04
C GLY A 566 -3.41 -24.79 -1.92
N ASP A 567 -3.09 -23.49 -1.79
CA ASP A 567 -1.93 -22.90 -2.46
C ASP A 567 -0.64 -23.56 -1.96
N CYS A 568 0.23 -23.98 -2.88
CA CYS A 568 1.49 -24.59 -2.52
C CYS A 568 2.53 -24.50 -3.65
N THR A 569 3.65 -23.84 -3.37
CA THR A 569 4.86 -23.84 -4.21
C THR A 569 5.83 -24.97 -3.83
N PHE A 570 5.42 -25.88 -2.92
CA PHE A 570 6.20 -27.01 -2.39
C PHE A 570 7.60 -26.71 -1.80
N THR A 571 8.00 -25.45 -1.74
CA THR A 571 9.28 -25.00 -1.17
C THR A 571 9.39 -25.18 0.34
N ARG A 572 8.26 -25.25 1.05
CA ARG A 572 8.18 -25.54 2.50
C ARG A 572 7.56 -26.90 2.78
N GLY A 573 7.72 -27.85 1.85
CA GLY A 573 7.02 -29.12 1.89
C GLY A 573 5.58 -28.97 1.42
N SER A 574 4.68 -29.83 1.91
CA SER A 574 3.41 -30.07 1.23
C SER A 574 2.28 -29.07 1.52
N CYS A 575 2.51 -27.96 2.24
CA CYS A 575 1.50 -26.91 2.52
C CYS A 575 0.13 -27.45 3.02
N GLY A 576 0.15 -28.51 3.84
CA GLY A 576 -1.06 -29.18 4.34
C GLY A 576 -1.68 -30.21 3.40
N TRP A 577 -1.17 -30.38 2.18
CA TRP A 577 -1.51 -31.51 1.32
C TRP A 577 -1.01 -32.82 1.91
N GLN A 578 -1.83 -33.87 1.82
CA GLN A 578 -1.58 -35.16 2.46
C GLN A 578 -1.69 -36.30 1.44
N ASN A 579 -0.80 -37.29 1.56
CA ASN A 579 -0.91 -38.53 0.80
C ASN A 579 -2.08 -39.36 1.35
N LEU A 580 -3.03 -39.73 0.49
CA LEU A 580 -4.12 -40.65 0.82
C LEU A 580 -3.79 -42.12 0.53
N THR A 581 -2.79 -42.37 -0.31
CA THR A 581 -2.39 -43.74 -0.66
C THR A 581 -1.78 -44.42 0.56
N SER A 582 -2.31 -45.59 0.92
CA SER A 582 -1.85 -46.37 2.09
C SER A 582 -0.65 -47.28 1.82
N ASP A 583 -0.18 -47.38 0.57
CA ASP A 583 0.99 -48.17 0.20
C ASP A 583 2.29 -47.41 0.56
N SER A 584 3.14 -48.03 1.39
CA SER A 584 4.41 -47.45 1.82
C SER A 584 5.43 -47.28 0.71
N ASN A 585 5.23 -47.91 -0.46
CA ASN A 585 6.16 -47.86 -1.58
C ASN A 585 5.79 -46.83 -2.64
N PHE A 586 4.51 -46.42 -2.71
CA PHE A 586 3.99 -45.56 -3.77
C PHE A 586 3.22 -44.37 -3.20
N TYR A 587 3.89 -43.24 -3.09
CA TYR A 587 3.31 -41.97 -2.60
C TYR A 587 3.89 -40.77 -3.36
N TRP A 588 3.24 -39.61 -3.27
CA TRP A 588 3.80 -38.35 -3.75
C TRP A 588 4.93 -37.90 -2.83
N ASN A 589 6.10 -37.66 -3.41
CA ASN A 589 7.33 -37.28 -2.72
C ASN A 589 7.63 -35.80 -2.96
N ASN A 590 8.06 -35.08 -1.93
CA ASN A 590 8.74 -33.80 -2.13
C ASN A 590 10.13 -34.08 -2.72
N ALA A 591 10.50 -33.35 -3.77
CA ALA A 591 11.81 -33.45 -4.38
C ALA A 591 12.90 -33.12 -3.36
N SER A 592 13.96 -33.93 -3.34
CA SER A 592 15.13 -33.74 -2.49
C SER A 592 16.40 -33.83 -3.32
N PRO A 593 17.54 -33.28 -2.85
CA PRO A 593 18.78 -33.32 -3.62
C PRO A 593 19.24 -34.75 -3.96
N SER A 594 18.90 -35.72 -3.10
CA SER A 594 19.24 -37.14 -3.26
C SER A 594 18.17 -37.97 -3.97
N ARG A 595 16.91 -37.50 -4.02
CA ARG A 595 15.78 -38.26 -4.57
C ARG A 595 14.86 -37.31 -5.34
N ARG A 596 15.01 -37.32 -6.67
CA ARG A 596 14.24 -36.53 -7.64
C ARG A 596 14.40 -37.10 -9.07
N PRO A 597 13.46 -36.82 -10.00
CA PRO A 597 13.64 -37.16 -11.41
C PRO A 597 14.86 -36.46 -12.02
N VAL A 598 15.69 -37.21 -12.74
CA VAL A 598 16.86 -36.68 -13.44
C VAL A 598 16.38 -35.68 -14.49
N SER A 599 16.90 -34.44 -14.48
CA SER A 599 16.58 -33.29 -15.36
C SER A 599 15.46 -32.33 -14.93
N MET A 600 14.78 -32.55 -13.81
CA MET A 600 13.74 -31.63 -13.33
C MET A 600 14.25 -30.65 -12.26
N THR A 601 13.93 -29.37 -12.45
CA THR A 601 14.08 -28.28 -11.48
C THR A 601 12.71 -27.71 -11.15
N ASP A 602 12.60 -27.13 -9.96
CA ASP A 602 11.44 -26.35 -9.52
C ASP A 602 11.05 -25.32 -10.59
N HIS A 603 9.75 -25.27 -10.87
CA HIS A 603 9.20 -24.37 -11.85
C HIS A 603 9.28 -22.92 -11.35
N THR A 604 8.92 -22.70 -10.09
CA THR A 604 8.75 -21.37 -9.49
C THR A 604 10.06 -20.59 -9.46
N TYR A 605 11.13 -21.20 -8.95
CA TYR A 605 12.40 -20.52 -8.67
C TYR A 605 13.58 -21.13 -9.42
N GLY A 606 13.41 -22.25 -10.12
CA GLY A 606 14.51 -22.92 -10.83
C GLY A 606 15.41 -23.77 -9.93
N ALA A 607 15.09 -23.88 -8.64
CA ALA A 607 15.89 -24.63 -7.68
C ALA A 607 15.89 -26.15 -7.97
N GLN A 608 16.84 -26.89 -7.39
CA GLN A 608 16.91 -28.36 -7.56
C GLN A 608 15.77 -29.12 -6.88
N VAL A 609 15.09 -28.47 -5.93
CA VAL A 609 14.01 -28.95 -5.07
C VAL A 609 12.92 -27.87 -5.02
N GLY A 610 11.78 -28.17 -4.40
CA GLY A 610 10.66 -27.23 -4.34
C GLY A 610 9.46 -27.64 -5.19
N TYR A 611 9.42 -28.88 -5.67
CA TYR A 611 8.28 -29.46 -6.36
C TYR A 611 7.98 -30.86 -5.80
N ILE A 612 6.84 -31.43 -6.14
CA ILE A 612 6.50 -32.81 -5.79
C ILE A 612 6.54 -33.72 -7.03
N TYR A 613 6.74 -35.00 -6.80
CA TYR A 613 6.71 -35.99 -7.87
C TYR A 613 6.28 -37.36 -7.36
N PHE A 614 5.86 -38.21 -8.28
CA PHE A 614 5.84 -39.64 -8.05
C PHE A 614 6.50 -40.35 -9.23
N ASP A 615 7.11 -41.48 -8.96
CA ASP A 615 7.66 -42.38 -9.95
C ASP A 615 7.26 -43.83 -9.64
N VAL A 616 6.76 -44.54 -10.65
CA VAL A 616 6.37 -45.94 -10.54
C VAL A 616 7.13 -46.72 -11.59
N PHE A 617 7.99 -47.64 -11.14
CA PHE A 617 8.72 -48.58 -11.99
C PHE A 617 8.32 -50.01 -11.59
N ASN A 618 7.15 -50.47 -12.06
CA ASN A 618 6.59 -51.76 -11.65
C ASN A 618 6.80 -52.83 -12.73
N LEU A 619 7.64 -53.83 -12.43
CA LEU A 619 7.92 -54.97 -13.31
C LEU A 619 6.71 -55.91 -13.50
N ASN A 620 5.66 -55.79 -12.69
CA ASN A 620 4.48 -56.68 -12.71
C ASN A 620 3.31 -56.16 -13.56
N SER A 621 3.50 -55.08 -14.33
CA SER A 621 2.52 -54.52 -15.30
C SER A 621 1.17 -54.07 -14.71
N ARG A 622 1.08 -53.77 -13.40
CA ARG A 622 -0.14 -53.18 -12.80
C ARG A 622 0.06 -51.69 -12.51
N SER A 623 -0.78 -50.87 -13.14
CA SER A 623 -0.85 -49.43 -12.87
C SER A 623 -1.15 -49.19 -11.39
N GLN A 624 -0.30 -48.39 -10.74
CA GLN A 624 -0.50 -47.93 -9.37
C GLN A 624 -1.18 -46.56 -9.41
N LYS A 625 -2.18 -46.37 -8.55
CA LYS A 625 -2.88 -45.10 -8.36
C LYS A 625 -2.43 -44.46 -7.06
N LEU A 626 -2.03 -43.20 -7.14
CA LEU A 626 -1.51 -42.43 -6.03
C LEU A 626 -2.33 -41.15 -5.87
N GLN A 627 -2.84 -40.88 -4.68
CA GLN A 627 -3.71 -39.74 -4.42
C GLN A 627 -3.10 -38.79 -3.39
N LEU A 628 -3.12 -37.50 -3.73
CA LEU A 628 -2.78 -36.39 -2.86
C LEU A 628 -4.04 -35.55 -2.60
N ILE A 629 -4.38 -35.28 -1.35
CA ILE A 629 -5.55 -34.48 -0.97
C ILE A 629 -5.16 -33.13 -0.39
N SER A 630 -5.87 -32.08 -0.76
CA SER A 630 -5.68 -30.74 -0.24
C SER A 630 -6.23 -30.60 1.19
N PRO A 631 -5.81 -29.58 1.94
CA PRO A 631 -6.60 -29.03 3.04
C PRO A 631 -8.03 -28.69 2.58
N ALA A 632 -8.95 -28.48 3.52
CA ALA A 632 -10.27 -27.98 3.19
C ALA A 632 -10.19 -26.55 2.64
N ILE A 633 -10.87 -26.31 1.52
CA ILE A 633 -10.85 -25.05 0.77
C ILE A 633 -12.22 -24.41 0.90
N ASP A 634 -12.23 -23.16 1.34
CA ASP A 634 -13.46 -22.36 1.43
C ASP A 634 -13.84 -21.78 0.06
N PRO A 635 -15.15 -21.70 -0.26
CA PRO A 635 -15.62 -21.09 -1.50
C PRO A 635 -15.32 -19.58 -1.53
N SER A 636 -15.44 -18.96 -2.71
CA SER A 636 -15.34 -17.49 -2.80
C SER A 636 -16.46 -16.83 -1.97
N ALA A 637 -16.12 -15.80 -1.20
CA ALA A 637 -17.07 -15.06 -0.38
C ALA A 637 -18.22 -14.47 -1.22
N ASP A 638 -17.89 -14.01 -2.42
CA ASP A 638 -18.82 -13.39 -3.37
C ASP A 638 -19.46 -14.41 -4.34
N ARG A 639 -19.26 -15.71 -4.09
CA ARG A 639 -19.69 -16.82 -4.98
C ARG A 639 -19.14 -16.72 -6.40
N GLU A 640 -18.03 -16.00 -6.56
CA GLU A 640 -17.29 -16.02 -7.82
C GLU A 640 -16.78 -17.43 -8.12
N PRO A 641 -16.70 -17.81 -9.41
CA PRO A 641 -16.02 -19.04 -9.79
C PRO A 641 -14.58 -19.02 -9.29
N LEU A 642 -14.05 -20.19 -8.96
CA LEU A 642 -12.64 -20.35 -8.61
C LEU A 642 -11.92 -21.06 -9.75
N CYS A 643 -10.65 -20.74 -9.95
CA CYS A 643 -9.79 -21.47 -10.88
C CYS A 643 -8.60 -22.06 -10.14
N PHE A 644 -8.40 -23.37 -10.26
CA PHE A 644 -7.21 -24.04 -9.78
C PHE A 644 -6.19 -24.16 -10.91
N THR A 645 -4.99 -23.66 -10.71
CA THR A 645 -3.88 -23.74 -11.65
C THR A 645 -2.72 -24.50 -11.03
N PHE A 646 -1.94 -25.17 -11.88
CA PHE A 646 -0.75 -25.90 -11.45
C PHE A 646 0.17 -26.14 -12.65
N TRP A 647 1.44 -26.37 -12.36
CA TRP A 647 2.41 -26.80 -13.36
C TRP A 647 2.67 -28.30 -13.22
N PHE A 648 2.80 -29.00 -14.34
CA PHE A 648 3.05 -30.43 -14.35
C PHE A 648 4.02 -30.83 -15.46
N SER A 649 4.78 -31.90 -15.23
CA SER A 649 5.56 -32.55 -16.29
C SER A 649 5.50 -34.06 -16.13
N GLY A 650 5.05 -34.74 -17.18
CA GLY A 650 4.98 -36.19 -17.23
C GLY A 650 6.26 -36.80 -17.81
N PHE A 651 6.67 -37.95 -17.28
CA PHE A 651 7.75 -38.76 -17.82
C PHE A 651 7.36 -40.24 -17.82
N GLY A 652 7.85 -41.01 -18.78
CA GLY A 652 7.50 -42.43 -18.92
C GLY A 652 7.54 -42.88 -20.38
N SER A 653 7.57 -44.19 -20.60
CA SER A 653 7.80 -44.75 -21.95
C SER A 653 6.55 -45.41 -22.56
N ASP A 654 5.40 -45.30 -21.91
CA ASP A 654 4.32 -46.28 -22.08
C ASP A 654 2.95 -45.71 -22.46
N GLY A 655 2.79 -44.39 -22.57
CA GLY A 655 1.53 -43.73 -22.96
C GLY A 655 0.33 -44.01 -22.04
N ASN A 656 0.54 -44.73 -20.94
CA ASN A 656 -0.50 -45.19 -20.00
C ASN A 656 -0.35 -44.55 -18.62
N THR A 657 0.49 -43.52 -18.56
CA THR A 657 0.70 -42.67 -17.40
C THR A 657 -0.26 -41.49 -17.48
N SER A 658 -1.06 -41.30 -16.42
CA SER A 658 -2.12 -40.30 -16.37
C SER A 658 -2.10 -39.48 -15.08
N LEU A 659 -2.60 -38.26 -15.18
CA LEU A 659 -2.80 -37.33 -14.09
C LEU A 659 -4.25 -36.86 -14.12
N ALA A 660 -4.94 -36.89 -13.01
CA ALA A 660 -6.32 -36.43 -12.90
C ALA A 660 -6.53 -35.59 -11.65
N VAL A 661 -7.40 -34.59 -11.75
CA VAL A 661 -7.84 -33.77 -10.62
C VAL A 661 -9.31 -34.06 -10.37
N TYR A 662 -9.62 -34.31 -9.11
CA TYR A 662 -10.96 -34.53 -8.63
C TYR A 662 -11.34 -33.49 -7.58
N GLN A 663 -12.62 -33.12 -7.56
CA GLN A 663 -13.21 -32.30 -6.51
C GLN A 663 -14.06 -33.17 -5.60
N LYS A 664 -13.79 -33.11 -4.29
CA LYS A 664 -14.54 -33.79 -3.24
C LYS A 664 -15.31 -32.75 -2.43
N GLN A 665 -16.64 -32.85 -2.39
CA GLN A 665 -17.45 -32.01 -1.51
C GLN A 665 -17.28 -32.45 -0.05
N THR A 666 -17.21 -31.50 0.89
CA THR A 666 -17.19 -31.82 2.32
C THR A 666 -18.56 -31.55 2.94
N ASP A 667 -19.25 -32.61 3.38
CA ASP A 667 -20.40 -32.47 4.27
C ASP A 667 -19.91 -32.05 5.67
N ASP A 668 -20.59 -31.06 6.29
CA ASP A 668 -20.31 -30.61 7.65
C ASP A 668 -20.44 -31.78 8.66
N GLY A 669 -19.33 -32.46 8.97
CA GLY A 669 -19.20 -33.37 10.11
C GLY A 669 -18.76 -34.82 9.85
N ALA A 670 -18.43 -35.25 8.63
CA ALA A 670 -18.02 -36.64 8.36
C ALA A 670 -16.49 -36.89 8.51
N ARG A 671 -16.11 -38.04 9.10
CA ARG A 671 -14.70 -38.45 9.28
C ARG A 671 -14.00 -38.75 7.94
N ILE A 672 -12.71 -38.43 7.89
CA ILE A 672 -11.84 -38.19 6.72
C ILE A 672 -11.51 -39.42 5.82
N ASN A 673 -11.99 -40.63 6.11
CA ASN A 673 -11.29 -41.85 5.64
C ASN A 673 -12.01 -42.75 4.60
N SER A 674 -12.94 -42.27 3.78
CA SER A 674 -13.40 -43.06 2.62
C SER A 674 -13.86 -42.23 1.42
N ILE A 675 -13.50 -42.70 0.23
CA ILE A 675 -13.94 -42.18 -1.07
C ILE A 675 -15.34 -42.74 -1.34
N GLY A 676 -16.37 -41.99 -0.93
CA GLY A 676 -17.77 -42.21 -1.32
C GLY A 676 -18.12 -41.49 -2.64
N SER A 677 -19.40 -41.58 -3.03
CA SER A 677 -20.02 -41.07 -4.27
C SER A 677 -19.88 -39.57 -4.58
N ASP A 678 -19.15 -38.81 -3.76
CA ASP A 678 -19.15 -37.34 -3.75
C ASP A 678 -17.86 -36.72 -4.32
N ILE A 679 -17.13 -37.52 -5.12
CA ILE A 679 -15.90 -37.12 -5.81
C ILE A 679 -16.17 -37.06 -7.32
N VAL A 680 -15.94 -35.89 -7.93
CA VAL A 680 -16.14 -35.66 -9.36
C VAL A 680 -14.79 -35.40 -10.03
N GLN A 681 -14.50 -36.13 -11.12
CA GLN A 681 -13.33 -35.84 -11.95
C GLN A 681 -13.57 -34.55 -12.73
N ILE A 682 -12.71 -33.56 -12.54
CA ILE A 682 -12.84 -32.22 -13.13
C ILE A 682 -11.76 -31.94 -14.19
N TRP A 683 -10.66 -32.69 -14.17
CA TRP A 683 -9.61 -32.58 -15.17
C TRP A 683 -8.82 -33.89 -15.30
N SER A 684 -8.27 -34.15 -16.48
CA SER A 684 -7.34 -35.26 -16.70
C SER A 684 -6.41 -35.02 -17.87
N HIS A 685 -5.21 -35.58 -17.79
CA HIS A 685 -4.19 -35.57 -18.82
C HIS A 685 -3.50 -36.94 -18.89
N ASN A 686 -3.14 -37.38 -20.10
CA ASN A 686 -2.39 -38.60 -20.35
C ASN A 686 -1.10 -38.25 -21.09
N ILE A 687 0.00 -38.90 -20.75
CA ILE A 687 1.29 -38.73 -21.46
C ILE A 687 1.16 -39.26 -22.90
N GLY A 688 1.49 -38.45 -23.90
CA GLY A 688 1.59 -38.89 -25.30
C GLY A 688 2.84 -39.73 -25.58
N LEU A 689 2.84 -40.53 -26.65
CA LEU A 689 3.96 -41.42 -27.02
C LEU A 689 5.31 -40.68 -27.24
N ASP A 690 5.27 -39.38 -27.54
CA ASP A 690 6.42 -38.50 -27.79
C ASP A 690 6.71 -37.51 -26.65
N ALA A 691 6.23 -37.77 -25.42
CA ALA A 691 6.41 -36.84 -24.31
C ALA A 691 7.89 -36.65 -23.97
N LEU A 692 8.41 -35.48 -24.34
CA LEU A 692 9.75 -35.03 -23.96
C LEU A 692 9.79 -34.82 -22.43
N SER A 693 10.55 -35.67 -21.74
CA SER A 693 10.88 -35.49 -20.33
C SER A 693 11.53 -34.12 -20.10
N GLY A 694 11.15 -33.41 -19.04
CA GLY A 694 11.88 -32.21 -18.60
C GLY A 694 11.24 -30.85 -18.92
N ARG A 695 10.03 -30.81 -19.50
CA ARG A 695 9.32 -29.54 -19.78
C ARG A 695 8.06 -29.39 -18.95
N TRP A 696 7.95 -28.27 -18.25
CA TRP A 696 6.76 -27.88 -17.51
C TRP A 696 5.61 -27.53 -18.46
N GLN A 697 4.42 -28.01 -18.14
CA GLN A 697 3.16 -27.72 -18.83
C GLN A 697 2.20 -27.06 -17.84
N PHE A 698 1.39 -26.13 -18.33
CA PHE A 698 0.42 -25.42 -17.52
C PHE A 698 -0.94 -26.13 -17.52
N GLY A 699 -1.46 -26.40 -16.33
CA GLY A 699 -2.80 -26.93 -16.09
C GLY A 699 -3.69 -25.90 -15.40
N GLN A 700 -4.96 -25.85 -15.79
CA GLN A 700 -5.97 -25.05 -15.12
C GLN A 700 -7.33 -25.76 -15.13
N VAL A 701 -8.08 -25.61 -14.04
CA VAL A 701 -9.31 -26.35 -13.79
C VAL A 701 -10.35 -25.43 -13.14
N PRO A 702 -11.53 -25.24 -13.76
CA PRO A 702 -12.59 -24.48 -13.14
C PRO A 702 -13.16 -25.25 -11.96
N LEU A 703 -13.36 -24.55 -10.84
CA LEU A 703 -13.88 -25.11 -9.61
C LEU A 703 -15.28 -24.56 -9.35
N LEU A 704 -16.23 -25.47 -9.13
CA LEU A 704 -17.61 -25.14 -8.79
C LEU A 704 -17.81 -25.39 -7.31
N ALA A 705 -17.74 -24.33 -6.50
CA ALA A 705 -17.82 -24.46 -5.06
C ALA A 705 -18.83 -23.46 -4.48
N SER A 706 -20.05 -23.95 -4.21
CA SER A 706 -21.01 -23.24 -3.36
C SER A 706 -20.82 -23.55 -1.86
N THR A 707 -20.03 -24.58 -1.56
CA THR A 707 -19.71 -25.09 -0.22
C THR A 707 -18.23 -25.44 -0.14
N ARG A 708 -17.73 -25.65 1.09
CA ARG A 708 -16.36 -26.10 1.34
C ARG A 708 -16.09 -27.42 0.63
N PHE A 709 -14.87 -27.58 0.11
CA PHE A 709 -14.47 -28.75 -0.69
C PHE A 709 -12.98 -29.07 -0.50
N GLN A 710 -12.54 -30.19 -1.05
CA GLN A 710 -11.13 -30.57 -1.16
C GLN A 710 -10.81 -30.97 -2.60
N LEU A 711 -9.56 -30.78 -3.00
CA LEU A 711 -9.03 -31.26 -4.26
C LEU A 711 -8.25 -32.55 -4.02
N VAL A 712 -8.41 -33.51 -4.93
CA VAL A 712 -7.62 -34.74 -4.96
C VAL A 712 -6.89 -34.80 -6.29
N VAL A 713 -5.56 -34.85 -6.24
CA VAL A 713 -4.71 -35.07 -7.41
C VAL A 713 -4.32 -36.55 -7.44
N GLU A 714 -4.78 -37.26 -8.47
CA GLU A 714 -4.47 -38.67 -8.70
C GLU A 714 -3.44 -38.81 -9.82
N GLY A 715 -2.33 -39.47 -9.53
CA GLY A 715 -1.40 -39.98 -10.53
C GLY A 715 -1.61 -41.47 -10.74
N ALA A 716 -1.64 -41.94 -11.98
CA ALA A 716 -1.66 -43.36 -12.29
C ALA A 716 -0.56 -43.72 -13.28
N SER A 717 0.28 -44.71 -12.96
CA SER A 717 1.34 -45.17 -13.88
C SER A 717 1.76 -46.61 -13.59
N PHE A 718 2.32 -47.29 -14.60
CA PHE A 718 3.02 -48.56 -14.41
C PHE A 718 4.53 -48.44 -14.63
N ASN A 719 4.98 -47.58 -15.56
CA ASN A 719 6.39 -47.31 -15.86
C ASN A 719 6.61 -45.84 -16.26
N GLY A 720 6.55 -44.96 -15.25
CA GLY A 720 6.62 -43.52 -15.43
C GLY A 720 6.16 -42.75 -14.20
N GLY A 721 5.82 -41.48 -14.38
CA GLY A 721 5.40 -40.61 -13.30
C GLY A 721 5.06 -39.19 -13.75
N TYR A 722 4.69 -38.37 -12.77
CA TYR A 722 4.51 -36.93 -12.93
C TYR A 722 5.29 -36.17 -11.88
N THR A 723 5.73 -34.98 -12.27
CA THR A 723 6.13 -33.89 -11.37
C THR A 723 5.03 -32.85 -11.37
N LEU A 724 4.78 -32.23 -10.21
CA LEU A 724 3.82 -31.15 -10.04
C LEU A 724 4.42 -30.02 -9.21
N ASP A 725 3.98 -28.80 -9.52
CA ASP A 725 4.44 -27.60 -8.86
C ASP A 725 3.39 -26.48 -8.89
N ASP A 726 3.61 -25.42 -8.12
CA ASP A 726 2.88 -24.14 -8.23
C ASP A 726 1.36 -24.29 -8.17
N PHE A 727 0.86 -24.99 -7.15
CA PHE A 727 -0.57 -25.08 -6.89
C PHE A 727 -1.10 -23.72 -6.47
N LYS A 728 -2.04 -23.17 -7.23
CA LYS A 728 -2.63 -21.85 -6.97
C LYS A 728 -4.12 -21.84 -7.24
N ILE A 729 -4.87 -21.15 -6.38
CA ILE A 729 -6.32 -20.97 -6.54
C ILE A 729 -6.63 -19.47 -6.62
N TYR A 730 -7.21 -19.04 -7.74
CA TYR A 730 -7.59 -17.66 -7.96
C TYR A 730 -9.11 -17.49 -8.02
N ASN A 731 -9.56 -16.27 -7.73
CA ASN A 731 -10.93 -15.86 -8.03
C ASN A 731 -11.09 -15.62 -9.54
N GLY A 732 -12.26 -15.95 -10.06
CA GLY A 732 -12.62 -15.75 -11.45
C GLY A 732 -12.59 -17.03 -12.29
N LEU A 733 -12.93 -16.86 -13.56
CA LEU A 733 -12.93 -17.95 -14.53
C LEU A 733 -11.49 -18.30 -14.90
N CYS A 734 -11.22 -19.59 -15.10
CA CYS A 734 -9.99 -20.01 -15.76
C CYS A 734 -9.89 -19.35 -17.13
N ALA A 735 -8.72 -18.78 -17.44
CA ALA A 735 -8.50 -18.09 -18.71
C ALA A 735 -8.72 -19.07 -19.86
N ASN A 736 -9.41 -18.66 -20.93
CA ASN A 736 -9.41 -19.45 -22.16
C ASN A 736 -8.04 -19.29 -22.81
N ILE A 737 -7.07 -20.13 -22.44
CA ILE A 737 -5.79 -20.21 -23.13
C ILE A 737 -6.10 -20.75 -24.53
N ARG A 738 -6.03 -19.87 -25.53
CA ARG A 738 -6.04 -20.25 -26.95
C ARG A 738 -4.63 -20.44 -27.45
#